data_AF-A0A540VBF5-F1
#
_entry.id   AF-A0A540VBF5-F1
#
_cell.length_a   1.000
_cell.length_b   1.000
_cell.length_c   1.000
_cell.angle_alpha   90.00
_cell.angle_beta   90.00
_cell.angle_gamma   90.00
#
_symmetry.space_group_name_H-M   'P 1'
#
loop_
_entity.id
_entity.type
_entity.pdbx_description
1 polymer ?
#
loop_
_entity_poly.entity_id
_entity_poly.type
_entity_poly.pdbx_seq_one_letter_code
_entity_poly.pdbx_strand_id
1 'polypeptide(L)'
;MQGQMERTGAAARPWDPVRGSRRTLAALVSAVWICLLAATPLMAALAPQGTVDALARQIEALYSRAPDLEETFDQGADDWYDDGDIYRYDATGGNFRLRIRKPNSLHWIRYDKSTELAPADYLVEVVALPVPLRSSGSYGLIFRFQDDNNYYLFALSGRYYSLQAYVQGQWSFLVDWTESPAIEARWDMPNRLGVLAQGSQIVLLINDQIVAAVEDDAIPMGGVGLAAYTFESGVMEVAFDDLAIWQLGTAPASQSPSAADPMAARLVAIRSQEPLYSQDFSLDDGSWPTGADDRVSASVVEGAYHMAVTTPQLLAWNNDGYLSALDLDDFLAEVDVRVVHPIPSSGYGLVFRARETSRLYAFWLSDDQYELIRMDGSGQRWTWLQPLTPSTAIRLEEGAVNRLGVLAEGDTITLLINDTVVFQTQDDTLATGRVGLAVSTNDVAGIEVAFDNLTVWPLRQGDESEEATRIEPQTDPSSTPSAVAWGTYDGDAFTLRHPRGWTVQSSDDGRVELQGNGSEQVVIWPLYVARAVDTPQAQAILQALAQAQRPDLRWARGTVVSAGLVRQVGRSDTQTGVAGLAWVSDGAQSALFFYLVAAPTAHFEAQAPLFATILRSFQVQSTGQEPAPMPARLDFVPFTDPMEGAFHVEVPAGWETEGGLYRAAAVDVRPWLRTRSPDQAILVFAGDPQVPTFSLPSEISSWLGWQEGDWYSPGYGVQMMISRYLPGEEFAAAYVTRWMDLPGCVIQEKVPLTQLEETLNQLLIQNGLLLPGQRQDMGYVTFTCPSEGQPVTGFLLVQTTLLEMYGTGIWQVTVLTGFLASPERVGEASAVMAHLTSTWRTDPRWYAAQQQTTAAVSDIVTTTSQEIAAIVNQVYEQAQQVQDRLAEDYARALRGVEDVQDPRTGEVYQVQSSSNYYWIDPQGNIVGTNAYFNPDGLRFEEMLRLP
;
A
#
# COMPACT_ATOMS: atom_id res chain seq x y z
N MET A 1 -39.63 -12.11 -62.40
CA MET A 1 -40.56 -12.93 -61.60
C MET A 1 -39.76 -14.10 -61.06
N GLN A 2 -39.53 -14.14 -59.73
CA GLN A 2 -39.03 -15.27 -58.89
C GLN A 2 -37.61 -15.80 -59.22
N GLY A 3 -36.71 -16.15 -58.29
CA GLY A 3 -36.80 -16.63 -56.90
C GLY A 3 -35.74 -17.74 -56.79
N GLN A 4 -34.68 -17.57 -56.00
CA GLN A 4 -34.43 -18.22 -54.70
C GLN A 4 -33.96 -19.71 -54.72
N MET A 5 -32.92 -19.95 -53.90
CA MET A 5 -32.65 -21.16 -53.06
C MET A 5 -32.06 -22.42 -53.72
N GLU A 6 -30.83 -22.80 -53.32
CA GLU A 6 -30.46 -23.88 -52.35
C GLU A 6 -30.35 -25.25 -53.05
N ARG A 7 -29.49 -26.23 -52.75
CA ARG A 7 -28.51 -26.65 -51.71
C ARG A 7 -27.78 -27.85 -52.39
N THR A 8 -26.55 -28.31 -52.14
CA THR A 8 -25.96 -28.92 -50.92
C THR A 8 -24.73 -29.71 -51.39
N GLY A 9 -23.71 -29.82 -50.53
CA GLY A 9 -22.89 -31.03 -50.46
C GLY A 9 -21.38 -30.86 -50.62
N ALA A 10 -20.67 -30.56 -49.53
CA ALA A 10 -19.26 -30.95 -49.39
C ALA A 10 -18.94 -31.28 -47.92
N ALA A 11 -18.74 -32.58 -47.70
CA ALA A 11 -18.14 -33.32 -46.58
C ALA A 11 -17.67 -32.53 -45.34
N ALA A 12 -18.30 -32.82 -44.20
CA ALA A 12 -17.74 -32.60 -42.88
C ALA A 12 -16.48 -33.48 -42.69
N ARG A 13 -15.36 -32.85 -42.32
CA ARG A 13 -14.15 -33.53 -41.85
C ARG A 13 -14.29 -33.88 -40.36
N PRO A 14 -13.60 -34.92 -39.86
CA PRO A 14 -13.68 -35.35 -38.46
C PRO A 14 -13.11 -34.28 -37.53
N TRP A 15 -13.76 -34.10 -36.38
CA TRP A 15 -13.33 -33.23 -35.30
C TRP A 15 -12.00 -33.73 -34.74
N ASP A 16 -10.97 -32.90 -34.78
CA ASP A 16 -9.60 -33.20 -34.34
C ASP A 16 -9.39 -32.55 -32.95
N PRO A 17 -9.33 -33.33 -31.85
CA PRO A 17 -9.35 -32.79 -30.48
C PRO A 17 -8.02 -32.11 -30.06
N VAL A 18 -7.00 -32.12 -30.91
CA VAL A 18 -5.62 -31.73 -30.56
C VAL A 18 -5.32 -30.23 -30.79
N ARG A 19 -6.30 -29.43 -31.23
CA ARG A 19 -6.16 -27.95 -31.30
C ARG A 19 -6.86 -27.18 -30.19
N GLY A 20 -7.58 -27.87 -29.31
CA GLY A 20 -8.29 -27.26 -28.17
C GLY A 20 -7.43 -27.03 -26.93
N SER A 21 -6.15 -27.44 -26.92
CA SER A 21 -5.32 -27.53 -25.72
C SER A 21 -4.08 -26.61 -25.72
N ARG A 22 -4.21 -25.38 -26.22
CA ARG A 22 -3.21 -24.30 -26.05
C ARG A 22 -3.76 -23.13 -25.21
N ARG A 23 -4.82 -23.36 -24.44
CA ARG A 23 -5.65 -22.30 -23.85
C ARG A 23 -5.78 -22.50 -22.35
N THR A 24 -4.73 -22.13 -21.64
CA THR A 24 -4.65 -22.33 -20.20
C THR A 24 -3.83 -21.21 -19.58
N LEU A 25 -4.31 -19.99 -19.81
CA LEU A 25 -3.88 -18.76 -19.14
C LEU A 25 -4.98 -18.28 -18.19
N ALA A 26 -5.67 -19.21 -17.54
CA ALA A 26 -6.68 -18.94 -16.52
C ALA A 26 -6.09 -18.92 -15.09
N ALA A 27 -4.82 -19.31 -14.93
CA ALA A 27 -4.14 -19.36 -13.63
C ALA A 27 -3.52 -18.02 -13.18
N LEU A 28 -3.53 -17.00 -14.05
CA LEU A 28 -3.03 -15.65 -13.75
C LEU A 28 -4.17 -14.67 -13.37
N VAL A 29 -5.44 -15.08 -13.44
CA VAL A 29 -6.59 -14.15 -13.39
C VAL A 29 -6.85 -13.55 -12.00
N SER A 30 -6.25 -14.08 -10.93
CA SER A 30 -6.43 -13.51 -9.57
C SER A 30 -5.28 -12.59 -9.12
N ALA A 31 -4.08 -12.70 -9.71
CA ALA A 31 -2.95 -11.80 -9.44
C ALA A 31 -2.78 -10.72 -10.54
N VAL A 32 -3.20 -11.00 -11.77
CA VAL A 32 -3.08 -10.07 -12.90
C VAL A 32 -4.11 -8.94 -12.86
N TRP A 33 -5.31 -9.16 -12.31
CA TRP A 33 -6.30 -8.07 -12.20
C TRP A 33 -5.97 -7.06 -11.10
N ILE A 34 -5.31 -7.52 -10.03
CA ILE A 34 -4.87 -6.66 -8.93
C ILE A 34 -3.59 -5.90 -9.31
N CYS A 35 -2.70 -6.51 -10.11
CA CYS A 35 -1.48 -5.84 -10.52
C CYS A 35 -1.50 -5.16 -11.90
N LEU A 36 -2.51 -5.36 -12.75
CA LEU A 36 -2.73 -4.49 -13.93
C LEU A 36 -3.14 -3.06 -13.53
N LEU A 37 -3.58 -2.86 -12.29
CA LEU A 37 -3.75 -1.52 -11.69
C LEU A 37 -2.41 -0.92 -11.20
N ALA A 38 -1.34 -1.72 -11.13
CA ALA A 38 -0.06 -1.33 -10.56
C ALA A 38 0.87 -0.57 -11.54
N ALA A 39 0.44 -0.35 -12.78
CA ALA A 39 1.10 0.57 -13.71
C ALA A 39 0.69 2.04 -13.48
N THR A 40 -0.37 2.32 -12.71
CA THR A 40 -0.82 3.71 -12.47
C THR A 40 0.02 4.50 -11.48
N PRO A 41 0.56 3.95 -10.37
CA PRO A 41 1.24 4.80 -9.41
C PRO A 41 2.70 5.09 -9.83
N LEU A 42 3.29 4.38 -10.82
CA LEU A 42 4.62 4.72 -11.35
C LEU A 42 4.66 6.16 -11.94
N MET A 43 3.48 6.70 -12.26
CA MET A 43 3.29 8.00 -12.90
C MET A 43 3.43 9.19 -11.94
N ALA A 44 2.91 9.12 -10.71
CA ALA A 44 3.10 10.19 -9.70
C ALA A 44 4.56 10.31 -9.28
N ALA A 45 5.24 9.18 -9.34
CA ALA A 45 6.56 9.04 -8.84
C ALA A 45 7.57 9.75 -9.77
N LEU A 46 7.25 10.06 -11.03
CA LEU A 46 8.14 10.78 -11.97
C LEU A 46 8.43 12.27 -11.63
N ALA A 47 7.81 12.88 -10.62
CA ALA A 47 7.92 14.32 -10.32
C ALA A 47 9.24 14.74 -9.58
N PRO A 48 9.84 15.92 -9.89
CA PRO A 48 11.13 16.41 -9.35
C PRO A 48 11.02 17.26 -8.05
N GLN A 49 12.17 17.55 -7.40
CA GLN A 49 12.39 18.34 -6.15
C GLN A 49 11.71 19.74 -6.03
N GLY A 50 10.98 20.23 -7.03
CA GLY A 50 10.51 21.62 -7.09
C GLY A 50 9.37 22.01 -6.15
N THR A 51 8.65 21.06 -5.55
CA THR A 51 7.49 21.33 -4.68
C THR A 51 7.88 21.78 -3.26
N VAL A 52 8.98 21.26 -2.70
CA VAL A 52 9.45 21.67 -1.36
C VAL A 52 10.02 23.09 -1.39
N ASP A 53 10.73 23.46 -2.45
CA ASP A 53 11.30 24.80 -2.65
C ASP A 53 10.21 25.88 -2.88
N ALA A 54 9.03 25.50 -3.34
CA ALA A 54 7.90 26.42 -3.48
C ALA A 54 7.28 26.77 -2.11
N LEU A 55 7.07 25.77 -1.25
CA LEU A 55 6.52 25.96 0.11
C LEU A 55 7.47 26.77 1.00
N ALA A 56 8.77 26.48 0.96
CA ALA A 56 9.77 27.23 1.73
C ALA A 56 9.77 28.74 1.38
N ARG A 57 9.64 29.09 0.10
CA ARG A 57 9.56 30.50 -0.35
C ARG A 57 8.29 31.20 0.12
N GLN A 58 7.16 30.49 0.21
CA GLN A 58 5.91 31.06 0.73
C GLN A 58 6.03 31.39 2.22
N ILE A 59 6.61 30.50 3.01
CA ILE A 59 6.84 30.71 4.45
C ILE A 59 7.81 31.88 4.67
N GLU A 60 8.90 31.97 3.90
CA GLU A 60 9.83 33.10 3.97
C GLU A 60 9.17 34.45 3.64
N ALA A 61 8.25 34.47 2.66
CA ALA A 61 7.46 35.67 2.35
C ALA A 61 6.55 36.08 3.53
N LEU A 62 5.99 35.12 4.27
CA LEU A 62 5.17 35.42 5.46
C LEU A 62 6.02 35.96 6.62
N TYR A 63 7.24 35.47 6.83
CA TYR A 63 8.13 36.05 7.87
C TYR A 63 8.63 37.46 7.53
N SER A 64 8.58 37.87 6.27
CA SER A 64 8.99 39.21 5.85
C SER A 64 8.00 40.32 6.27
N ARG A 65 6.81 39.93 6.76
CA ARG A 65 5.79 40.85 7.30
C ARG A 65 5.62 40.65 8.81
N ALA A 66 5.18 41.72 9.50
CA ALA A 66 4.80 41.62 10.90
C ALA A 66 3.60 40.65 11.06
N PRO A 67 3.52 39.88 12.17
CA PRO A 67 2.36 39.05 12.47
C PRO A 67 1.11 39.90 12.64
N ASP A 68 -0.04 39.34 12.26
CA ASP A 68 -1.36 39.98 12.42
C ASP A 68 -1.83 39.93 13.88
N LEU A 69 -1.44 38.89 14.61
CA LEU A 69 -1.52 38.84 16.07
C LEU A 69 -0.22 38.32 16.66
N GLU A 70 0.19 38.95 17.75
CA GLU A 70 1.38 38.59 18.53
C GLU A 70 1.02 38.63 20.02
N GLU A 71 1.45 37.60 20.76
CA GLU A 71 1.31 37.50 22.22
C GLU A 71 2.65 37.07 22.81
N THR A 72 3.26 37.96 23.59
CA THR A 72 4.55 37.78 24.27
C THR A 72 4.38 37.40 25.75
N PHE A 73 3.15 37.31 26.24
CA PHE A 73 2.79 36.95 27.61
C PHE A 73 3.35 37.88 28.71
N ASP A 74 3.77 39.10 28.34
CA ASP A 74 4.34 40.10 29.24
C ASP A 74 3.32 40.89 30.08
N GLN A 75 2.06 40.99 29.63
CA GLN A 75 1.06 41.93 30.18
C GLN A 75 -0.07 41.32 31.01
N GLY A 76 -0.08 40.00 31.25
CA GLY A 76 -1.18 39.33 31.96
C GLY A 76 -2.10 38.53 31.04
N ALA A 77 -2.89 37.58 31.57
CA ALA A 77 -3.70 36.63 30.80
C ALA A 77 -5.20 36.99 30.73
N ASP A 78 -5.55 38.27 30.73
CA ASP A 78 -6.96 38.72 30.69
C ASP A 78 -7.69 38.30 29.39
N ASP A 79 -6.95 37.87 28.36
CA ASP A 79 -7.46 37.44 27.03
C ASP A 79 -7.52 35.91 26.84
N TRP A 80 -7.31 35.11 27.90
CA TRP A 80 -7.30 33.64 27.84
C TRP A 80 -8.41 33.03 28.72
N TYR A 81 -9.32 32.25 28.12
CA TYR A 81 -10.41 31.58 28.83
C TYR A 81 -9.96 30.27 29.52
N ASP A 82 -10.32 30.12 30.80
CA ASP A 82 -10.03 28.95 31.66
C ASP A 82 -11.33 28.31 32.18
N ASP A 83 -11.53 27.02 31.92
CA ASP A 83 -12.70 26.23 32.34
C ASP A 83 -12.54 25.59 33.74
N GLY A 84 -11.50 25.97 34.48
CA GLY A 84 -11.45 25.84 35.94
C GLY A 84 -11.50 24.41 36.48
N ASP A 85 -10.35 23.74 36.55
CA ASP A 85 -10.17 22.73 37.62
C ASP A 85 -8.72 22.33 38.00
N ILE A 86 -7.65 22.76 37.31
CA ILE A 86 -6.27 22.34 37.70
C ILE A 86 -5.14 23.28 37.18
N TYR A 87 -5.13 24.59 37.46
CA TYR A 87 -3.97 25.42 37.09
C TYR A 87 -3.53 26.39 38.17
N ARG A 88 -2.23 26.68 38.18
CA ARG A 88 -1.68 27.89 38.79
C ARG A 88 -1.01 28.68 37.67
N TYR A 89 -1.71 29.70 37.19
CA TYR A 89 -1.12 30.80 36.43
C TYR A 89 -0.01 31.43 37.26
N ASP A 90 1.19 31.55 36.69
CA ASP A 90 2.28 32.32 37.29
C ASP A 90 2.99 33.11 36.19
N ALA A 91 2.48 34.31 35.88
CA ALA A 91 3.13 35.24 34.95
C ALA A 91 4.39 35.92 35.54
N THR A 92 5.06 35.28 36.48
CA THR A 92 6.40 35.73 36.88
C THR A 92 7.43 35.34 35.81
N GLY A 93 7.62 36.22 34.82
CA GLY A 93 8.79 36.18 33.95
C GLY A 93 8.55 36.24 32.44
N GLY A 94 7.39 36.70 31.96
CA GLY A 94 7.14 36.89 30.52
C GLY A 94 6.93 35.58 29.73
N ASN A 95 6.40 34.52 30.36
CA ASN A 95 5.98 33.31 29.65
C ASN A 95 4.70 32.74 30.25
N PHE A 96 3.90 32.05 29.42
CA PHE A 96 2.71 31.36 29.85
C PHE A 96 3.01 29.92 30.28
N ARG A 97 2.78 29.61 31.57
CA ARG A 97 3.05 28.27 32.10
C ARG A 97 1.78 27.44 32.26
N LEU A 98 1.71 26.35 31.50
CA LEU A 98 0.67 25.33 31.64
C LEU A 98 1.20 24.16 32.47
N ARG A 99 0.61 23.94 33.66
CA ARG A 99 0.99 22.85 34.57
C ARG A 99 -0.16 21.91 34.87
N ILE A 100 -0.01 20.64 34.49
CA ILE A 100 -0.97 19.57 34.73
C ILE A 100 -0.43 18.64 35.81
N ARG A 101 -1.26 18.29 36.81
CA ARG A 101 -0.90 17.38 37.92
C ARG A 101 -1.71 16.09 37.98
N LYS A 102 -2.73 15.95 37.13
CA LYS A 102 -3.48 14.70 36.98
C LYS A 102 -2.80 13.86 35.89
N PRO A 103 -2.64 12.54 36.05
CA PRO A 103 -2.18 11.66 34.98
C PRO A 103 -3.28 11.45 33.91
N ASN A 104 -2.89 11.07 32.70
CA ASN A 104 -3.80 10.79 31.56
C ASN A 104 -4.79 11.92 31.28
N SER A 105 -4.32 13.16 31.37
CA SER A 105 -5.17 14.35 31.26
C SER A 105 -4.67 15.27 30.16
N LEU A 106 -5.51 15.51 29.15
CA LEU A 106 -5.30 16.52 28.10
C LEU A 106 -5.96 17.81 28.55
N HIS A 107 -5.23 18.90 28.42
CA HIS A 107 -5.78 20.21 28.68
C HIS A 107 -5.23 21.22 27.71
N TRP A 108 -6.07 22.19 27.39
CA TRP A 108 -5.76 23.27 26.51
C TRP A 108 -6.29 24.59 27.05
N ILE A 109 -5.67 25.67 26.59
CA ILE A 109 -6.15 27.02 26.80
C ILE A 109 -6.30 27.70 25.44
N ARG A 110 -7.37 28.46 25.26
CA ARG A 110 -7.71 29.11 23.99
C ARG A 110 -7.22 30.55 23.99
N TYR A 111 -6.69 30.99 22.86
CA TYR A 111 -6.38 32.40 22.65
C TYR A 111 -7.60 33.09 22.03
N ASP A 112 -8.43 33.74 22.83
CA ASP A 112 -9.75 34.22 22.35
C ASP A 112 -9.64 35.29 21.26
N LYS A 113 -8.59 36.12 21.27
CA LYS A 113 -8.28 37.06 20.18
C LYS A 113 -8.12 36.38 18.82
N SER A 114 -7.63 35.14 18.78
CA SER A 114 -7.56 34.37 17.52
C SER A 114 -8.94 33.91 17.03
N THR A 115 -9.94 33.82 17.91
CA THR A 115 -11.31 33.45 17.54
C THR A 115 -12.02 34.61 16.85
N GLU A 116 -11.75 35.85 17.28
CA GLU A 116 -12.27 37.07 16.64
C GLU A 116 -11.77 37.24 15.20
N LEU A 117 -10.60 36.68 14.89
CA LEU A 117 -10.04 36.67 13.55
C LEU A 117 -10.73 35.68 12.59
N ALA A 118 -11.43 34.66 13.12
CA ALA A 118 -11.98 33.53 12.38
C ALA A 118 -11.05 33.00 11.26
N PRO A 119 -9.75 32.73 11.54
CA PRO A 119 -8.80 32.53 10.47
C PRO A 119 -9.03 31.15 9.82
N ALA A 120 -9.31 31.14 8.52
CA ALA A 120 -9.37 29.92 7.71
C ALA A 120 -7.95 29.50 7.29
N ASP A 121 -7.19 30.48 6.79
CA ASP A 121 -5.84 30.29 6.28
C ASP A 121 -4.83 31.16 7.03
N TYR A 122 -3.87 30.52 7.69
CA TYR A 122 -2.86 31.20 8.50
C TYR A 122 -1.60 30.36 8.69
N LEU A 123 -0.48 31.04 8.93
CA LEU A 123 0.67 30.48 9.61
C LEU A 123 0.56 30.85 11.08
N VAL A 124 0.68 29.87 11.98
CA VAL A 124 0.78 30.08 13.43
C VAL A 124 2.07 29.46 13.94
N GLU A 125 2.73 30.16 14.86
CA GLU A 125 3.91 29.66 15.56
C GLU A 125 3.89 29.96 17.05
N VAL A 126 4.50 29.08 17.84
CA VAL A 126 4.75 29.31 19.26
C VAL A 126 6.07 28.67 19.69
N VAL A 127 6.76 29.31 20.64
CA VAL A 127 7.92 28.74 21.31
C VAL A 127 7.46 27.98 22.55
N ALA A 128 7.85 26.71 22.68
CA ALA A 128 7.50 25.87 23.81
C ALA A 128 8.75 25.31 24.50
N LEU A 129 8.85 25.51 25.81
CA LEU A 129 9.92 25.02 26.68
C LEU A 129 9.34 24.09 27.76
N PRO A 130 9.58 22.77 27.70
CA PRO A 130 9.20 21.87 28.78
C PRO A 130 10.00 22.17 30.05
N VAL A 131 9.35 22.25 31.21
CA VAL A 131 10.00 22.52 32.51
C VAL A 131 10.28 21.18 33.22
N PRO A 132 11.53 20.93 33.67
CA PRO A 132 11.95 19.65 34.23
C PRO A 132 11.30 19.36 35.60
N LEU A 133 10.15 18.70 35.58
CA LEU A 133 9.57 18.06 36.75
C LEU A 133 9.10 16.65 36.39
N ARG A 134 10.04 15.69 36.25
CA ARG A 134 9.72 14.27 35.96
C ARG A 134 8.63 14.10 34.89
N SER A 135 8.71 14.87 33.80
CA SER A 135 7.64 14.97 32.81
C SER A 135 7.59 13.74 31.91
N SER A 136 6.48 13.00 31.98
CA SER A 136 6.05 12.08 30.91
C SER A 136 4.75 12.63 30.31
N GLY A 137 4.86 13.32 29.18
CA GLY A 137 3.71 13.97 28.55
C GLY A 137 4.06 14.51 27.18
N SER A 138 3.06 15.05 26.50
CA SER A 138 3.24 15.82 25.28
C SER A 138 2.80 17.26 25.48
N TYR A 139 3.29 18.15 24.62
CA TYR A 139 2.90 19.55 24.56
C TYR A 139 2.79 19.96 23.10
N GLY A 140 1.97 20.96 22.81
CA GLY A 140 1.65 21.24 21.42
C GLY A 140 0.78 22.45 21.20
N LEU A 141 0.47 22.65 19.93
CA LEU A 141 -0.40 23.69 19.44
C LEU A 141 -1.72 23.08 18.98
N ILE A 142 -2.82 23.69 19.42
CA ILE A 142 -4.14 23.45 18.87
C ILE A 142 -4.41 24.51 17.81
N PHE A 143 -4.94 24.09 16.65
CA PHE A 143 -5.31 24.99 15.57
C PHE A 143 -6.64 24.57 14.95
N ARG A 144 -7.26 25.55 14.30
CA ARG A 144 -8.65 25.49 13.79
C ARG A 144 -9.64 25.02 14.86
N PHE A 145 -9.47 25.47 16.10
CA PHE A 145 -10.39 25.16 17.20
C PHE A 145 -11.75 25.81 16.97
N GLN A 146 -12.80 25.00 16.84
CA GLN A 146 -14.18 25.48 16.75
C GLN A 146 -14.90 25.36 18.09
N ASP A 147 -14.83 24.17 18.69
CA ASP A 147 -15.41 23.83 19.98
C ASP A 147 -14.64 22.67 20.63
N ASP A 148 -15.04 22.25 21.84
CA ASP A 148 -14.37 21.21 22.63
C ASP A 148 -14.37 19.82 21.97
N ASN A 149 -15.11 19.62 20.88
CA ASN A 149 -15.19 18.38 20.12
C ASN A 149 -14.60 18.49 18.70
N ASN A 150 -14.12 19.67 18.29
CA ASN A 150 -13.67 19.97 16.92
C ASN A 150 -12.42 20.86 16.92
N TYR A 151 -11.24 20.22 16.86
CA TYR A 151 -9.94 20.90 16.72
C TYR A 151 -8.82 19.95 16.22
N TYR A 152 -7.74 20.50 15.67
CA TYR A 152 -6.50 19.73 15.43
C TYR A 152 -5.50 19.93 16.57
N LEU A 153 -4.67 18.91 16.82
CA LEU A 153 -3.58 18.94 17.79
C LEU A 153 -2.26 18.52 17.12
N PHE A 154 -1.31 19.46 17.04
CA PHE A 154 0.09 19.21 16.68
C PHE A 154 0.92 19.10 17.96
N ALA A 155 1.42 17.91 18.28
CA ALA A 155 2.04 17.62 19.57
C ALA A 155 3.45 17.01 19.47
N LEU A 156 4.34 17.42 20.37
CA LEU A 156 5.69 16.90 20.57
C LEU A 156 5.79 16.08 21.87
N SER A 157 6.56 15.00 21.82
CA SER A 157 6.92 14.16 22.97
C SER A 157 8.32 13.59 22.80
N GLY A 158 9.27 14.06 23.61
CA GLY A 158 10.68 13.67 23.48
C GLY A 158 11.25 14.05 22.12
N ARG A 159 11.43 13.07 21.23
CA ARG A 159 11.97 13.24 19.85
C ARG A 159 10.96 12.91 18.75
N TYR A 160 9.70 12.76 19.13
CA TYR A 160 8.60 12.39 18.24
C TYR A 160 7.60 13.55 18.15
N TYR A 161 6.97 13.67 16.98
CA TYR A 161 5.83 14.55 16.76
C TYR A 161 4.64 13.75 16.23
N SER A 162 3.43 14.28 16.41
CA SER A 162 2.21 13.75 15.80
C SER A 162 1.28 14.88 15.39
N LEU A 163 0.40 14.61 14.43
CA LEU A 163 -0.73 15.47 14.07
C LEU A 163 -2.01 14.65 14.19
N GLN A 164 -2.94 15.15 14.99
CA GLN A 164 -4.20 14.50 15.29
C GLN A 164 -5.37 15.42 14.97
N ALA A 165 -6.44 14.87 14.42
CA ALA A 165 -7.74 15.53 14.30
C ALA A 165 -8.67 15.03 15.41
N TYR A 166 -9.34 15.94 16.10
CA TYR A 166 -10.42 15.63 17.02
C TYR A 166 -11.70 16.18 16.42
N VAL A 167 -12.54 15.29 15.87
CA VAL A 167 -13.75 15.66 15.10
C VAL A 167 -14.93 14.95 15.73
N GLN A 168 -15.96 15.70 16.10
CA GLN A 168 -17.16 15.20 16.79
C GLN A 168 -16.84 14.31 18.01
N GLY A 169 -15.78 14.65 18.74
CA GLY A 169 -15.38 13.92 19.94
C GLY A 169 -14.58 12.63 19.68
N GLN A 170 -14.16 12.38 18.43
CA GLN A 170 -13.35 11.21 18.03
C GLN A 170 -11.95 11.62 17.57
N TRP A 171 -10.94 10.86 17.99
CA TRP A 171 -9.53 11.08 17.62
C TRP A 171 -9.14 10.29 16.36
N SER A 172 -8.42 10.93 15.44
CA SER A 172 -7.70 10.27 14.33
C SER A 172 -6.28 10.83 14.18
N PHE A 173 -5.33 9.98 13.76
CA PHE A 173 -3.98 10.41 13.42
C PHE A 173 -3.90 10.73 11.93
N LEU A 174 -3.52 11.96 11.60
CA LEU A 174 -3.12 12.36 10.24
C LEU A 174 -1.63 12.11 10.02
N VAL A 175 -0.85 12.27 11.09
CA VAL A 175 0.54 11.82 11.20
C VAL A 175 0.69 11.11 12.53
N ASP A 176 0.95 9.80 12.50
CA ASP A 176 1.26 9.02 13.70
C ASP A 176 2.62 9.46 14.29
N TRP A 177 2.90 9.09 15.54
CA TRP A 177 4.13 9.44 16.25
C TRP A 177 5.39 9.12 15.45
N THR A 178 5.93 10.15 14.81
CA THR A 178 7.03 10.05 13.85
C THR A 178 8.27 10.72 14.44
N GLU A 179 9.42 10.04 14.35
CA GLU A 179 10.70 10.57 14.82
C GLU A 179 11.19 11.68 13.87
N SER A 180 11.65 12.81 14.41
CA SER A 180 12.25 13.89 13.61
C SER A 180 13.57 14.40 14.20
N PRO A 181 14.64 14.55 13.39
CA PRO A 181 15.89 15.16 13.84
C PRO A 181 15.76 16.68 14.06
N ALA A 182 14.67 17.31 13.62
CA ALA A 182 14.42 18.74 13.82
C ALA A 182 14.08 19.09 15.29
N ILE A 183 13.73 18.10 16.12
CA ILE A 183 13.31 18.30 17.52
C ILE A 183 14.53 18.35 18.44
N GLU A 184 14.66 19.43 19.20
CA GLU A 184 15.63 19.55 20.28
C GLU A 184 15.14 18.76 21.50
N ALA A 185 15.56 17.49 21.57
CA ALA A 185 15.13 16.53 22.60
C ALA A 185 15.71 16.82 24.01
N ARG A 186 16.52 17.87 24.16
CA ARG A 186 17.05 18.30 25.46
C ARG A 186 15.97 19.04 26.24
N TRP A 187 15.72 18.61 27.47
CA TRP A 187 14.66 19.13 28.33
C TRP A 187 14.79 20.61 28.70
N ASP A 188 15.98 21.21 28.55
CA ASP A 188 16.26 22.63 28.84
C ASP A 188 16.26 23.53 27.61
N MET A 189 15.94 22.99 26.43
CA MET A 189 15.97 23.72 25.16
C MET A 189 14.54 23.95 24.65
N PRO A 190 14.22 25.17 24.19
CA PRO A 190 12.92 25.44 23.58
C PRO A 190 12.82 24.82 22.19
N ASN A 191 11.60 24.49 21.76
CA ASN A 191 11.27 24.14 20.39
C ASN A 191 10.24 25.14 19.84
N ARG A 192 10.44 25.60 18.60
CA ARG A 192 9.45 26.40 17.86
C ARG A 192 8.56 25.45 17.07
N LEU A 193 7.26 25.46 17.35
CA LEU A 193 6.25 24.70 16.62
C LEU A 193 5.54 25.66 15.67
N GLY A 194 5.47 25.31 14.39
CA GLY A 194 4.74 26.08 13.37
C GLY A 194 3.74 25.23 12.60
N VAL A 195 2.61 25.83 12.24
CA VAL A 195 1.60 25.21 11.37
C VAL A 195 1.18 26.23 10.32
N LEU A 196 1.42 25.90 9.04
CA LEU A 196 0.79 26.59 7.92
C LEU A 196 -0.47 25.81 7.55
N ALA A 197 -1.63 26.37 7.89
CA ALA A 197 -2.93 25.86 7.50
C ALA A 197 -3.47 26.70 6.33
N GLN A 198 -3.63 26.09 5.16
CA GLN A 198 -4.13 26.76 3.95
C GLN A 198 -5.06 25.82 3.19
N GLY A 199 -6.36 26.11 3.18
CA GLY A 199 -7.38 25.21 2.64
C GLY A 199 -7.34 23.86 3.37
N SER A 200 -7.27 22.75 2.64
CA SER A 200 -7.05 21.42 3.22
C SER A 200 -5.59 21.16 3.57
N GLN A 201 -4.64 21.96 3.07
CA GLN A 201 -3.23 21.71 3.26
C GLN A 201 -2.78 22.12 4.67
N ILE A 202 -2.18 21.19 5.40
CA ILE A 202 -1.57 21.40 6.71
C ILE A 202 -0.08 21.07 6.60
N VAL A 203 0.77 22.08 6.75
CA VAL A 203 2.24 21.92 6.75
C VAL A 203 2.76 22.14 8.17
N LEU A 204 3.52 21.17 8.67
CA LEU A 204 4.08 21.18 10.02
C LEU A 204 5.54 21.64 10.00
N LEU A 205 5.88 22.57 10.88
CA LEU A 205 7.23 23.07 11.07
C LEU A 205 7.72 22.80 12.49
N ILE A 206 8.97 22.37 12.60
CA ILE A 206 9.68 22.26 13.87
C ILE A 206 11.04 22.93 13.69
N ASN A 207 11.33 23.97 14.50
CA ASN A 207 12.58 24.71 14.44
C ASN A 207 12.94 25.13 13.00
N ASP A 208 11.98 25.77 12.33
CA ASP A 208 12.03 26.29 10.94
C ASP A 208 12.14 25.23 9.83
N GLN A 209 12.07 23.93 10.16
CA GLN A 209 12.10 22.85 9.17
C GLN A 209 10.71 22.27 8.93
N ILE A 210 10.31 22.16 7.65
CA ILE A 210 9.11 21.43 7.25
C ILE A 210 9.31 19.94 7.54
N VAL A 211 8.52 19.37 8.46
CA VAL A 211 8.60 17.96 8.86
C VAL A 211 7.51 17.08 8.25
N ALA A 212 6.39 17.68 7.84
CA ALA A 212 5.29 17.00 7.14
C ALA A 212 4.40 17.99 6.36
N ALA A 213 3.72 17.49 5.33
CA ALA A 213 2.61 18.17 4.66
C ALA A 213 1.50 17.15 4.40
N VAL A 214 0.29 17.44 4.85
CA VAL A 214 -0.89 16.56 4.72
C VAL A 214 -2.09 17.35 4.21
N GLU A 215 -3.09 16.66 3.69
CA GLU A 215 -4.37 17.26 3.30
C GLU A 215 -5.49 16.72 4.21
N ASP A 216 -6.16 17.63 4.92
CA ASP A 216 -7.33 17.34 5.74
C ASP A 216 -8.19 18.61 5.88
N ASP A 217 -9.48 18.50 5.60
CA ASP A 217 -10.44 19.60 5.59
C ASP A 217 -11.58 19.42 6.60
N ALA A 218 -11.47 18.42 7.49
CA ALA A 218 -12.50 18.11 8.47
C ALA A 218 -12.84 19.30 9.38
N ILE A 219 -11.87 20.17 9.64
CA ILE A 219 -12.04 21.41 10.38
C ILE A 219 -11.40 22.53 9.56
N PRO A 220 -12.18 23.34 8.81
CA PRO A 220 -11.64 24.26 7.80
C PRO A 220 -11.17 25.61 8.36
N MET A 221 -11.65 25.99 9.55
CA MET A 221 -11.29 27.24 10.21
C MET A 221 -11.50 27.12 11.71
N GLY A 222 -10.86 28.01 12.48
CA GLY A 222 -11.06 28.11 13.91
C GLY A 222 -9.87 28.75 14.62
N GLY A 223 -10.03 28.97 15.91
CA GLY A 223 -9.02 29.63 16.74
C GLY A 223 -7.78 28.77 16.99
N VAL A 224 -6.84 29.37 17.70
CA VAL A 224 -5.59 28.76 18.14
C VAL A 224 -5.63 28.56 19.66
N GLY A 225 -5.04 27.47 20.12
CA GLY A 225 -4.86 27.17 21.52
C GLY A 225 -3.51 26.52 21.81
N LEU A 226 -3.17 26.47 23.09
CA LEU A 226 -1.96 25.83 23.59
C LEU A 226 -2.36 24.63 24.45
N ALA A 227 -1.71 23.49 24.23
CA ALA A 227 -2.11 22.24 24.88
C ALA A 227 -0.93 21.52 25.55
N ALA A 228 -1.25 20.80 26.61
CA ALA A 228 -0.38 19.80 27.20
C ALA A 228 -1.18 18.55 27.59
N TYR A 229 -0.52 17.41 27.49
CA TYR A 229 -1.04 16.11 27.88
C TYR A 229 -0.09 15.44 28.86
N THR A 230 -0.64 14.77 29.86
CA THR A 230 0.12 13.94 30.81
C THR A 230 -0.14 12.48 30.51
N PHE A 231 0.91 11.65 30.50
CA PHE A 231 0.78 10.20 30.46
C PHE A 231 0.53 9.63 31.87
N GLU A 232 0.85 8.35 32.08
CA GLU A 232 0.60 7.64 33.34
C GLU A 232 1.31 8.23 34.56
N SER A 233 2.40 9.01 34.38
CA SER A 233 3.08 9.74 35.47
C SER A 233 2.70 11.23 35.46
N GLY A 234 2.01 11.66 36.52
CA GLY A 234 1.10 12.81 36.49
C GLY A 234 1.69 14.19 36.83
N VAL A 235 2.83 14.59 36.25
CA VAL A 235 3.21 16.02 36.25
C VAL A 235 3.79 16.43 34.91
N MET A 236 3.16 17.40 34.25
CA MET A 236 3.70 18.08 33.06
C MET A 236 3.66 19.59 33.33
N GLU A 237 4.75 20.29 33.04
CA GLU A 237 4.82 21.76 33.06
C GLU A 237 5.53 22.20 31.79
N VAL A 238 4.92 23.11 31.03
CA VAL A 238 5.47 23.70 29.81
C VAL A 238 5.29 25.21 29.87
N ALA A 239 6.34 25.93 29.51
CA ALA A 239 6.31 27.37 29.30
C ALA A 239 6.16 27.65 27.80
N PHE A 240 5.17 28.46 27.44
CA PHE A 240 4.95 28.95 26.08
C PHE A 240 5.31 30.43 26.00
N ASP A 241 5.86 30.83 24.87
CA ASP A 241 6.29 32.20 24.59
C ASP A 241 6.17 32.51 23.09
N ASP A 242 6.20 33.79 22.72
CA ASP A 242 6.21 34.30 21.34
C ASP A 242 5.15 33.63 20.42
N LEU A 243 3.87 33.66 20.80
CA LEU A 243 2.79 33.18 19.93
C LEU A 243 2.53 34.22 18.83
N ALA A 244 2.69 33.83 17.56
CA ALA A 244 2.51 34.70 16.41
C ALA A 244 1.59 34.07 15.35
N ILE A 245 0.70 34.87 14.76
CA ILE A 245 -0.26 34.44 13.73
C ILE A 245 -0.19 35.38 12.52
N TRP A 246 -0.07 34.80 11.33
CA TRP A 246 -0.01 35.46 10.03
C TRP A 246 -1.17 34.95 9.14
N GLN A 247 -2.23 35.73 8.96
CA GLN A 247 -3.37 35.44 8.07
C GLN A 247 -3.01 35.53 6.59
N LEU A 248 -3.40 34.54 5.79
CA LEU A 248 -3.27 34.63 4.33
C LEU A 248 -4.47 35.42 3.73
N GLY A 249 -4.53 36.72 4.01
CA GLY A 249 -5.28 37.74 3.26
C GLY A 249 -6.77 37.99 3.58
N THR A 250 -7.06 39.09 4.28
CA THR A 250 -7.96 40.18 3.80
C THR A 250 -7.40 41.54 4.29
N ALA A 251 -7.04 42.45 3.38
CA ALA A 251 -6.62 43.81 3.73
C ALA A 251 -7.79 44.81 3.54
N PRO A 252 -7.97 45.82 4.42
CA PRO A 252 -9.21 46.60 4.50
C PRO A 252 -9.34 47.66 3.40
N ALA A 253 -10.59 47.83 2.93
CA ALA A 253 -10.99 48.76 1.87
C ALA A 253 -11.09 50.23 2.34
N SER A 254 -10.67 51.18 1.48
CA SER A 254 -11.25 52.52 1.36
C SER A 254 -10.81 53.29 0.10
N GLN A 255 -11.83 53.77 -0.66
CA GLN A 255 -11.91 54.90 -1.62
C GLN A 255 -12.14 54.60 -3.13
N SER A 256 -13.43 54.68 -3.51
CA SER A 256 -14.10 55.34 -4.68
C SER A 256 -13.65 55.14 -6.15
N PRO A 257 -14.58 55.30 -7.12
CA PRO A 257 -14.92 54.29 -8.13
C PRO A 257 -14.08 54.39 -9.41
N SER A 258 -13.60 53.25 -9.92
CA SER A 258 -13.14 53.13 -11.31
C SER A 258 -13.09 51.67 -11.76
N ALA A 259 -13.60 51.45 -12.97
CA ALA A 259 -13.82 50.18 -13.69
C ALA A 259 -14.97 49.31 -13.14
N ALA A 260 -16.07 49.27 -13.91
CA ALA A 260 -17.12 48.27 -13.80
C ALA A 260 -16.52 46.87 -13.74
N ASP A 261 -17.12 45.98 -12.96
CA ASP A 261 -16.78 44.55 -12.97
C ASP A 261 -16.80 44.06 -14.43
N PRO A 262 -15.62 43.78 -15.01
CA PRO A 262 -15.53 43.43 -16.43
C PRO A 262 -16.29 42.14 -16.74
N MET A 263 -16.51 41.26 -15.74
CA MET A 263 -17.25 40.02 -15.91
C MET A 263 -18.76 40.25 -16.00
N ALA A 264 -19.31 41.12 -15.15
CA ALA A 264 -20.73 41.49 -15.23
C ALA A 264 -21.09 42.11 -16.59
N ALA A 265 -20.20 42.96 -17.14
CA ALA A 265 -20.37 43.53 -18.48
C ALA A 265 -20.27 42.48 -19.60
N ARG A 266 -19.38 41.50 -19.46
CA ARG A 266 -19.20 40.39 -20.41
C ARG A 266 -20.46 39.51 -20.50
N LEU A 267 -21.05 39.12 -19.37
CA LEU A 267 -22.25 38.28 -19.33
C LEU A 267 -23.45 38.95 -20.00
N VAL A 268 -23.66 40.25 -19.77
CA VAL A 268 -24.73 41.02 -20.43
C VAL A 268 -24.53 41.06 -21.95
N ALA A 269 -23.29 41.22 -22.42
CA ALA A 269 -22.99 41.24 -23.85
C ALA A 269 -23.29 39.89 -24.52
N ILE A 270 -22.95 38.77 -23.88
CA ILE A 270 -23.22 37.42 -24.39
C ILE A 270 -24.73 37.15 -24.46
N ARG A 271 -25.45 37.39 -23.36
CA ARG A 271 -26.90 37.14 -23.26
C ARG A 271 -27.75 38.02 -24.21
N SER A 272 -27.18 39.11 -24.74
CA SER A 272 -27.84 39.96 -25.73
C SER A 272 -27.81 39.41 -27.17
N GLN A 273 -27.00 38.36 -27.41
CA GLN A 273 -26.89 37.68 -28.71
C GLN A 273 -28.01 36.62 -28.84
N GLU A 274 -28.27 36.20 -30.08
CA GLU A 274 -29.22 35.11 -30.33
C GLU A 274 -28.62 33.78 -29.84
N PRO A 275 -29.32 33.01 -28.98
CA PRO A 275 -28.81 31.75 -28.47
C PRO A 275 -28.73 30.70 -29.60
N LEU A 276 -27.71 29.85 -29.54
CA LEU A 276 -27.56 28.72 -30.45
C LEU A 276 -28.62 27.65 -30.18
N TYR A 277 -29.02 27.51 -28.92
CA TYR A 277 -30.02 26.55 -28.49
C TYR A 277 -30.78 27.08 -27.27
N SER A 278 -32.08 26.82 -27.22
CA SER A 278 -32.96 27.14 -26.10
C SER A 278 -34.01 26.04 -25.98
N GLN A 279 -34.28 25.58 -24.75
CA GLN A 279 -35.34 24.63 -24.45
C GLN A 279 -36.08 25.05 -23.17
N ASP A 280 -37.40 25.19 -23.27
CA ASP A 280 -38.30 25.61 -22.18
C ASP A 280 -39.14 24.45 -21.62
N PHE A 281 -38.95 23.24 -22.16
CA PHE A 281 -39.62 22.00 -21.72
C PHE A 281 -41.14 22.09 -21.57
N SER A 282 -41.78 23.05 -22.25
CA SER A 282 -43.23 23.24 -22.21
C SER A 282 -43.98 22.06 -22.82
N LEU A 283 -43.33 21.27 -23.68
CA LEU A 283 -43.82 20.05 -24.32
C LEU A 283 -42.70 19.02 -24.50
N ASP A 284 -43.04 17.73 -24.45
CA ASP A 284 -42.15 16.66 -24.90
C ASP A 284 -42.14 16.58 -26.43
N ASP A 285 -41.09 17.13 -27.04
CA ASP A 285 -40.87 17.13 -28.49
C ASP A 285 -39.95 15.96 -28.95
N GLY A 286 -39.59 15.06 -28.03
CA GLY A 286 -38.67 13.95 -28.29
C GLY A 286 -37.21 14.36 -28.48
N SER A 287 -36.84 15.62 -28.21
CA SER A 287 -35.45 16.10 -28.30
C SER A 287 -34.59 15.73 -27.09
N TRP A 288 -35.22 15.32 -25.99
CA TRP A 288 -34.60 14.85 -24.76
C TRP A 288 -35.07 13.43 -24.42
N PRO A 289 -34.18 12.57 -23.90
CA PRO A 289 -34.53 11.19 -23.60
C PRO A 289 -35.52 11.09 -22.44
N THR A 290 -36.65 10.42 -22.67
CA THR A 290 -37.65 10.10 -21.63
C THR A 290 -37.76 8.59 -21.44
N GLY A 291 -37.96 8.13 -20.19
CA GLY A 291 -38.06 6.72 -19.87
C GLY A 291 -37.83 6.45 -18.38
N ALA A 292 -38.06 5.21 -17.93
CA ALA A 292 -37.81 4.81 -16.56
C ALA A 292 -37.26 3.38 -16.48
N ASP A 293 -36.25 3.18 -15.65
CA ASP A 293 -35.77 1.88 -15.20
C ASP A 293 -35.85 1.77 -13.66
N ASP A 294 -35.23 0.74 -13.09
CA ASP A 294 -35.22 0.50 -11.64
C ASP A 294 -34.32 1.46 -10.85
N ARG A 295 -33.58 2.35 -11.53
CA ARG A 295 -32.56 3.22 -10.94
C ARG A 295 -32.79 4.69 -11.23
N VAL A 296 -33.30 5.03 -12.41
CA VAL A 296 -33.48 6.39 -12.92
C VAL A 296 -34.78 6.51 -13.71
N SER A 297 -35.50 7.62 -13.54
CA SER A 297 -36.61 8.00 -14.42
C SER A 297 -36.49 9.44 -14.90
N ALA A 298 -36.79 9.67 -16.18
CA ALA A 298 -36.81 10.98 -16.82
C ALA A 298 -38.10 11.21 -17.62
N SER A 299 -38.73 12.38 -17.46
CA SER A 299 -39.97 12.75 -18.15
C SER A 299 -40.19 14.25 -18.19
N VAL A 300 -40.88 14.76 -19.22
CA VAL A 300 -41.38 16.13 -19.25
C VAL A 300 -42.77 16.17 -18.62
N VAL A 301 -42.91 16.83 -17.47
CA VAL A 301 -44.16 16.94 -16.70
C VAL A 301 -44.28 18.36 -16.17
N GLU A 302 -45.50 18.91 -16.19
CA GLU A 302 -45.79 20.28 -15.70
C GLU A 302 -44.93 21.40 -16.34
N GLY A 303 -44.45 21.19 -17.57
CA GLY A 303 -43.64 22.16 -18.30
C GLY A 303 -42.18 22.19 -17.90
N ALA A 304 -41.68 21.19 -17.18
CA ALA A 304 -40.27 21.05 -16.83
C ALA A 304 -39.77 19.62 -17.13
N TYR A 305 -38.47 19.47 -17.29
CA TYR A 305 -37.82 18.16 -17.44
C TYR A 305 -37.43 17.62 -16.06
N HIS A 306 -38.09 16.54 -15.64
CA HIS A 306 -37.88 15.91 -14.35
C HIS A 306 -36.92 14.73 -14.47
N MET A 307 -35.96 14.65 -13.55
CA MET A 307 -35.07 13.50 -13.35
C MET A 307 -35.17 13.02 -11.90
N ALA A 308 -35.43 11.73 -11.69
CA ALA A 308 -35.44 11.10 -10.38
C ALA A 308 -34.43 9.95 -10.31
N VAL A 309 -33.68 9.87 -9.21
CA VAL A 309 -32.66 8.84 -8.97
C VAL A 309 -33.01 8.08 -7.69
N THR A 310 -33.29 6.79 -7.84
CA THR A 310 -33.83 5.92 -6.78
C THR A 310 -32.83 4.87 -6.28
N THR A 311 -31.60 4.88 -6.79
CA THR A 311 -30.48 4.06 -6.32
C THR A 311 -29.43 4.91 -5.61
N PRO A 312 -28.94 4.55 -4.41
CA PRO A 312 -27.85 5.27 -3.74
C PRO A 312 -26.53 5.25 -4.54
N GLN A 313 -25.66 6.23 -4.30
CA GLN A 313 -24.32 6.37 -4.88
C GLN A 313 -24.32 6.31 -6.42
N LEU A 314 -25.37 6.86 -7.04
CA LEU A 314 -25.53 6.88 -8.49
C LEU A 314 -25.48 8.31 -9.03
N LEU A 315 -24.60 8.53 -10.02
CA LEU A 315 -24.69 9.65 -10.95
C LEU A 315 -25.53 9.26 -12.17
N ALA A 316 -26.63 9.97 -12.38
CA ALA A 316 -27.41 9.92 -13.62
C ALA A 316 -27.26 11.24 -14.38
N TRP A 317 -26.98 11.16 -15.67
CA TRP A 317 -26.92 12.34 -16.53
C TRP A 317 -27.34 11.99 -17.95
N ASN A 318 -27.82 12.97 -18.69
CA ASN A 318 -28.28 12.79 -20.07
C ASN A 318 -27.38 13.55 -21.05
N ASN A 319 -26.91 12.83 -22.06
CA ASN A 319 -26.17 13.41 -23.19
C ASN A 319 -26.61 12.89 -24.54
N ASP A 320 -27.78 12.25 -24.63
CA ASP A 320 -28.31 11.64 -25.85
C ASP A 320 -29.41 12.48 -26.55
N GLY A 321 -29.47 13.81 -26.28
CA GLY A 321 -30.45 14.75 -26.88
C GLY A 321 -29.93 15.58 -28.06
N TYR A 322 -30.66 16.60 -28.56
CA TYR A 322 -30.22 17.41 -29.73
C TYR A 322 -28.86 18.12 -29.55
N LEU A 323 -28.53 18.52 -28.32
CA LEU A 323 -27.21 19.07 -27.95
C LEU A 323 -26.08 18.02 -27.99
N SER A 324 -26.41 16.73 -28.06
CA SER A 324 -25.43 15.63 -28.14
C SER A 324 -24.61 15.61 -29.43
N ALA A 325 -25.08 16.34 -30.45
CA ALA A 325 -24.46 16.44 -31.76
C ALA A 325 -23.56 17.68 -31.91
N LEU A 326 -23.54 18.59 -30.94
CA LEU A 326 -22.80 19.85 -30.98
C LEU A 326 -21.61 19.79 -30.00
N ASP A 327 -20.40 19.56 -30.53
CA ASP A 327 -19.16 19.75 -29.77
C ASP A 327 -18.88 21.26 -29.66
N LEU A 328 -19.12 21.85 -28.48
CA LEU A 328 -18.93 23.27 -28.18
C LEU A 328 -17.55 23.51 -27.55
N ASP A 329 -16.86 24.57 -27.96
CA ASP A 329 -15.60 25.03 -27.40
C ASP A 329 -15.82 26.15 -26.37
N ASP A 330 -16.07 27.37 -26.85
CA ASP A 330 -16.28 28.57 -26.05
C ASP A 330 -17.76 28.95 -26.05
N PHE A 331 -18.38 28.96 -24.87
CA PHE A 331 -19.82 29.16 -24.72
C PHE A 331 -20.22 29.65 -23.33
N LEU A 332 -21.42 30.21 -23.25
CA LEU A 332 -22.19 30.37 -22.01
C LEU A 332 -23.38 29.40 -22.04
N ALA A 333 -23.55 28.59 -21.01
CA ALA A 333 -24.71 27.72 -20.82
C ALA A 333 -25.38 28.02 -19.48
N GLU A 334 -26.71 28.18 -19.48
CA GLU A 334 -27.49 28.50 -18.28
C GLU A 334 -28.77 27.67 -18.20
N VAL A 335 -29.17 27.25 -16.99
CA VAL A 335 -30.41 26.49 -16.73
C VAL A 335 -31.01 26.88 -15.38
N ASP A 336 -32.33 26.85 -15.30
CA ASP A 336 -33.07 27.00 -14.05
C ASP A 336 -33.36 25.62 -13.43
N VAL A 337 -33.05 25.46 -12.14
CA VAL A 337 -33.15 24.17 -11.44
C VAL A 337 -33.96 24.31 -10.16
N ARG A 338 -34.87 23.35 -9.92
CA ARG A 338 -35.70 23.26 -8.71
C ARG A 338 -35.70 21.82 -8.18
N VAL A 339 -35.41 21.67 -6.89
CA VAL A 339 -35.54 20.36 -6.22
C VAL A 339 -37.00 20.12 -5.88
N VAL A 340 -37.55 19.00 -6.36
CA VAL A 340 -38.97 18.61 -6.18
C VAL A 340 -39.11 17.76 -4.92
N HIS A 341 -38.25 16.76 -4.77
CA HIS A 341 -38.16 15.91 -3.58
C HIS A 341 -36.72 15.94 -3.06
N PRO A 342 -36.44 16.72 -1.99
CA PRO A 342 -35.09 16.89 -1.50
C PRO A 342 -34.61 15.67 -0.71
N ILE A 343 -33.37 15.29 -0.96
CA ILE A 343 -32.62 14.32 -0.16
C ILE A 343 -31.32 15.02 0.28
N PRO A 344 -30.99 15.02 1.59
CA PRO A 344 -29.77 15.64 2.07
C PRO A 344 -28.54 15.09 1.34
N SER A 345 -27.57 15.97 1.06
CA SER A 345 -26.31 15.58 0.44
C SER A 345 -26.51 14.87 -0.90
N SER A 346 -27.46 15.31 -1.73
CA SER A 346 -27.64 14.81 -3.10
C SER A 346 -27.39 15.95 -4.09
N GLY A 347 -26.70 15.65 -5.19
CA GLY A 347 -26.18 16.65 -6.12
C GLY A 347 -27.03 16.84 -7.36
N TYR A 348 -27.05 18.06 -7.92
CA TYR A 348 -27.71 18.36 -9.18
C TYR A 348 -27.04 19.51 -9.92
N GLY A 349 -27.03 19.48 -11.25
CA GLY A 349 -26.50 20.60 -12.04
C GLY A 349 -26.18 20.30 -13.49
N LEU A 350 -25.13 20.95 -14.00
CA LEU A 350 -24.73 20.95 -15.41
C LEU A 350 -23.51 20.07 -15.65
N VAL A 351 -23.55 19.31 -16.73
CA VAL A 351 -22.40 18.61 -17.30
C VAL A 351 -21.97 19.36 -18.56
N PHE A 352 -20.67 19.63 -18.76
CA PHE A 352 -20.20 20.40 -19.90
C PHE A 352 -18.82 19.95 -20.42
N ARG A 353 -18.52 20.32 -21.67
CA ARG A 353 -17.39 19.79 -22.47
C ARG A 353 -17.27 18.26 -22.42
N ALA A 354 -18.42 17.58 -22.38
CA ALA A 354 -18.53 16.13 -22.32
C ALA A 354 -18.31 15.45 -23.69
N ARG A 355 -17.24 14.66 -23.82
CA ARG A 355 -16.90 13.96 -25.08
C ARG A 355 -17.38 12.51 -25.07
N GLU A 356 -17.24 11.83 -23.94
CA GLU A 356 -17.58 10.41 -23.75
C GLU A 356 -18.23 10.20 -22.37
N THR A 357 -18.74 9.01 -22.04
CA THR A 357 -19.41 8.72 -20.76
C THR A 357 -18.52 8.90 -19.52
N SER A 358 -17.23 9.13 -19.72
CA SER A 358 -16.23 9.24 -18.66
C SER A 358 -15.28 10.43 -18.82
N ARG A 359 -15.60 11.36 -19.73
CA ARG A 359 -14.81 12.57 -19.99
C ARG A 359 -15.70 13.79 -20.05
N LEU A 360 -15.77 14.53 -18.94
CA LEU A 360 -16.71 15.64 -18.75
C LEU A 360 -16.26 16.56 -17.60
N TYR A 361 -16.71 17.80 -17.62
CA TYR A 361 -16.85 18.61 -16.40
C TYR A 361 -18.26 18.49 -15.87
N ALA A 362 -18.41 18.51 -14.55
CA ALA A 362 -19.70 18.58 -13.88
C ALA A 362 -19.66 19.64 -12.79
N PHE A 363 -20.64 20.54 -12.86
CA PHE A 363 -20.88 21.62 -11.91
C PHE A 363 -22.21 21.35 -11.20
N TRP A 364 -22.16 21.19 -9.88
CA TRP A 364 -23.28 20.73 -9.06
C TRP A 364 -23.50 21.63 -7.87
N LEU A 365 -24.76 21.69 -7.46
CA LEU A 365 -25.16 22.14 -6.14
C LEU A 365 -25.56 20.93 -5.31
N SER A 366 -25.19 20.95 -4.03
CA SER A 366 -25.65 20.03 -3.00
C SER A 366 -25.85 20.83 -1.72
N ASP A 367 -27.06 20.81 -1.18
CA ASP A 367 -27.41 21.61 0.00
C ASP A 367 -27.03 23.09 -0.16
N ASP A 368 -26.17 23.65 0.71
CA ASP A 368 -25.65 25.03 0.67
C ASP A 368 -24.27 25.15 0.01
N GLN A 369 -23.82 24.09 -0.67
CA GLN A 369 -22.49 23.98 -1.26
C GLN A 369 -22.56 23.76 -2.77
N TYR A 370 -21.46 24.11 -3.47
CA TYR A 370 -21.26 23.79 -4.87
C TYR A 370 -19.88 23.19 -5.09
N GLU A 371 -19.71 22.44 -6.17
CA GLU A 371 -18.42 21.89 -6.57
C GLU A 371 -18.29 21.88 -8.10
N LEU A 372 -17.05 21.87 -8.58
CA LEU A 372 -16.72 21.64 -9.99
C LEU A 372 -15.75 20.48 -10.05
N ILE A 373 -16.17 19.42 -10.72
CA ILE A 373 -15.36 18.22 -10.86
C ILE A 373 -15.20 17.85 -12.32
N ARG A 374 -14.01 17.35 -12.64
CA ARG A 374 -13.64 16.89 -13.96
C ARG A 374 -13.43 15.38 -13.92
N MET A 375 -14.03 14.67 -14.87
CA MET A 375 -13.72 13.27 -15.13
C MET A 375 -12.89 13.18 -16.41
N ASP A 376 -11.75 12.48 -16.37
CA ASP A 376 -10.79 12.40 -17.49
C ASP A 376 -10.66 11.01 -18.14
N GLY A 377 -11.55 10.08 -17.81
CA GLY A 377 -11.60 8.73 -18.38
C GLY A 377 -12.34 7.71 -17.50
N SER A 378 -12.44 6.48 -18.02
CA SER A 378 -13.38 5.40 -17.62
C SER A 378 -13.19 4.76 -16.23
N GLY A 379 -12.53 5.46 -15.30
CA GLY A 379 -12.26 5.00 -13.93
C GLY A 379 -13.05 5.68 -12.83
N GLN A 380 -14.12 6.44 -13.15
CA GLN A 380 -14.91 7.22 -12.19
C GLN A 380 -14.07 8.16 -11.27
N ARG A 381 -12.82 8.46 -11.64
CA ARG A 381 -11.96 9.33 -10.85
C ARG A 381 -12.30 10.77 -11.16
N TRP A 382 -13.05 11.34 -10.23
CA TRP A 382 -13.35 12.76 -10.20
C TRP A 382 -12.11 13.53 -9.74
N THR A 383 -11.81 14.61 -10.44
CA THR A 383 -10.85 15.63 -10.03
C THR A 383 -11.64 16.85 -9.64
N TRP A 384 -11.65 17.21 -8.35
CA TRP A 384 -12.28 18.43 -7.89
C TRP A 384 -11.40 19.62 -8.29
N LEU A 385 -11.88 20.40 -9.26
CA LEU A 385 -11.31 21.70 -9.60
C LEU A 385 -11.78 22.77 -8.61
N GLN A 386 -12.99 22.57 -8.10
CA GLN A 386 -13.52 23.24 -6.92
C GLN A 386 -14.15 22.15 -6.05
N PRO A 387 -13.64 21.89 -4.84
CA PRO A 387 -14.29 20.96 -3.90
C PRO A 387 -15.62 21.54 -3.41
N LEU A 388 -16.42 20.72 -2.73
CA LEU A 388 -17.66 21.16 -2.06
C LEU A 388 -17.42 22.40 -1.20
N THR A 389 -17.93 23.54 -1.67
CA THR A 389 -17.67 24.85 -1.10
C THR A 389 -18.99 25.54 -0.77
N PRO A 390 -19.22 25.96 0.49
CA PRO A 390 -20.41 26.73 0.85
C PRO A 390 -20.54 28.02 0.03
N SER A 391 -21.74 28.34 -0.45
CA SER A 391 -22.00 29.59 -1.17
C SER A 391 -23.31 30.23 -0.74
N THR A 392 -23.22 31.51 -0.34
CA THR A 392 -24.39 32.33 -0.02
C THR A 392 -25.22 32.71 -1.25
N ALA A 393 -24.73 32.41 -2.46
CA ALA A 393 -25.47 32.63 -3.70
C ALA A 393 -26.60 31.59 -3.91
N ILE A 394 -26.55 30.45 -3.21
CA ILE A 394 -27.55 29.38 -3.32
C ILE A 394 -28.79 29.73 -2.50
N ARG A 395 -29.97 29.68 -3.12
CA ARG A 395 -31.26 29.84 -2.43
C ARG A 395 -31.72 28.50 -1.87
N LEU A 396 -32.00 28.48 -0.57
CA LEU A 396 -32.33 27.27 0.19
C LEU A 396 -33.80 27.17 0.59
N GLU A 397 -34.64 28.17 0.28
CA GLU A 397 -36.06 28.07 0.60
C GLU A 397 -36.76 26.94 -0.17
N GLU A 398 -37.77 26.32 0.45
CA GLU A 398 -38.51 25.21 -0.15
C GLU A 398 -39.16 25.64 -1.46
N GLY A 399 -38.85 24.91 -2.55
CA GLY A 399 -39.30 25.26 -3.90
C GLY A 399 -38.51 26.40 -4.58
N ALA A 400 -37.42 26.88 -3.98
CA ALA A 400 -36.52 27.86 -4.61
C ALA A 400 -36.06 27.37 -6.00
N VAL A 401 -36.00 28.32 -6.94
CA VAL A 401 -35.36 28.12 -8.24
C VAL A 401 -33.98 28.75 -8.18
N ASN A 402 -32.96 27.95 -8.49
CA ASN A 402 -31.58 28.38 -8.63
C ASN A 402 -31.19 28.38 -10.12
N ARG A 403 -30.62 29.48 -10.60
CA ARG A 403 -30.05 29.56 -11.96
C ARG A 403 -28.58 29.19 -11.93
N LEU A 404 -28.22 28.13 -12.65
CA LEU A 404 -26.83 27.69 -12.81
C LEU A 404 -26.28 28.14 -14.14
N GLY A 405 -25.07 28.68 -14.15
CA GLY A 405 -24.38 29.12 -15.36
C GLY A 405 -22.94 28.64 -15.43
N VAL A 406 -22.49 28.29 -16.62
CA VAL A 406 -21.08 27.99 -16.94
C VAL A 406 -20.66 28.82 -18.14
N LEU A 407 -19.68 29.71 -17.94
CA LEU A 407 -18.98 30.44 -19.00
C LEU A 407 -17.62 29.78 -19.22
N ALA A 408 -17.44 29.13 -20.38
CA ALA A 408 -16.19 28.52 -20.80
C ALA A 408 -15.58 29.34 -21.95
N GLU A 409 -14.40 29.90 -21.75
CA GLU A 409 -13.66 30.73 -22.71
C GLU A 409 -12.19 30.29 -22.76
N GLY A 410 -11.79 29.56 -23.80
CA GLY A 410 -10.48 28.92 -23.87
C GLY A 410 -10.29 27.90 -22.75
N ASP A 411 -9.27 28.09 -21.94
CA ASP A 411 -9.03 27.32 -20.71
C ASP A 411 -9.80 27.86 -19.50
N THR A 412 -10.40 29.04 -19.59
CA THR A 412 -11.02 29.68 -18.43
C THR A 412 -12.46 29.19 -18.25
N ILE A 413 -12.76 28.64 -17.09
CA ILE A 413 -14.08 28.18 -16.68
C ILE A 413 -14.57 29.08 -15.55
N THR A 414 -15.72 29.72 -15.73
CA THR A 414 -16.36 30.58 -14.73
C THR A 414 -17.74 30.02 -14.37
N LEU A 415 -17.98 29.81 -13.08
CA LEU A 415 -19.23 29.26 -12.55
C LEU A 415 -20.12 30.37 -11.99
N LEU A 416 -21.41 30.29 -12.29
CA LEU A 416 -22.42 31.23 -11.83
C LEU A 416 -23.54 30.53 -11.08
N ILE A 417 -23.92 31.11 -9.95
CA ILE A 417 -25.13 30.74 -9.20
C ILE A 417 -25.94 32.02 -9.01
N ASN A 418 -27.17 32.04 -9.51
CA ASN A 418 -28.08 33.19 -9.41
C ASN A 418 -27.42 34.52 -9.84
N ASP A 419 -26.81 34.52 -11.04
CA ASP A 419 -26.08 35.64 -11.66
C ASP A 419 -24.81 36.10 -10.93
N THR A 420 -24.42 35.43 -9.85
CA THR A 420 -23.19 35.74 -9.11
C THR A 420 -22.07 34.78 -9.52
N VAL A 421 -20.90 35.31 -9.87
CA VAL A 421 -19.70 34.49 -10.11
C VAL A 421 -19.22 33.92 -8.78
N VAL A 422 -19.28 32.60 -8.65
CA VAL A 422 -18.89 31.91 -7.41
C VAL A 422 -17.48 31.32 -7.49
N PHE A 423 -16.99 31.04 -8.71
CA PHE A 423 -15.66 30.48 -8.91
C PHE A 423 -15.16 30.73 -10.34
N GLN A 424 -13.84 30.87 -10.49
CA GLN A 424 -13.17 30.90 -11.78
C GLN A 424 -11.87 30.09 -11.69
N THR A 425 -11.60 29.28 -12.71
CA THR A 425 -10.35 28.51 -12.83
C THR A 425 -9.88 28.47 -14.28
N GLN A 426 -8.62 28.09 -14.47
CA GLN A 426 -8.04 27.77 -15.78
C GLN A 426 -7.77 26.28 -15.86
N ASP A 427 -8.42 25.61 -16.81
CA ASP A 427 -8.29 24.20 -17.10
C ASP A 427 -8.50 23.93 -18.60
N ASP A 428 -7.42 23.59 -19.29
CA ASP A 428 -7.40 23.25 -20.71
C ASP A 428 -7.58 21.75 -20.99
N THR A 429 -7.81 20.93 -19.95
CA THR A 429 -7.85 19.47 -20.04
C THR A 429 -8.96 18.97 -20.95
N LEU A 430 -10.13 19.62 -20.91
CA LEU A 430 -11.20 19.45 -21.89
C LEU A 430 -11.47 20.81 -22.54
N ALA A 431 -11.07 20.95 -23.80
CA ALA A 431 -11.22 22.20 -24.56
C ALA A 431 -12.56 22.30 -25.30
N THR A 432 -13.15 21.17 -25.71
CA THR A 432 -14.47 21.16 -26.36
C THR A 432 -15.27 19.91 -25.98
N GLY A 433 -16.59 19.99 -26.05
CA GLY A 433 -17.50 18.86 -25.88
C GLY A 433 -18.95 19.31 -25.65
N ARG A 434 -19.78 18.43 -25.11
CA ARG A 434 -21.24 18.60 -25.06
C ARG A 434 -21.74 19.11 -23.71
N VAL A 435 -22.94 19.68 -23.69
CA VAL A 435 -23.64 20.15 -22.49
C VAL A 435 -24.83 19.23 -22.19
N GLY A 436 -25.04 18.88 -20.92
CA GLY A 436 -26.10 18.00 -20.45
C GLY A 436 -26.53 18.32 -19.00
N LEU A 437 -27.55 17.62 -18.51
CA LEU A 437 -28.11 17.79 -17.16
C LEU A 437 -27.78 16.56 -16.30
N ALA A 438 -27.51 16.77 -15.00
CA ALA A 438 -27.12 15.70 -14.09
C ALA A 438 -27.83 15.76 -12.73
N VAL A 439 -28.07 14.58 -12.18
CA VAL A 439 -28.55 14.35 -10.81
C VAL A 439 -27.73 13.21 -10.20
N SER A 440 -27.27 13.39 -8.97
CA SER A 440 -26.54 12.38 -8.20
C SER A 440 -27.17 12.16 -6.83
N THR A 441 -26.99 10.95 -6.32
CA THR A 441 -27.36 10.55 -4.95
C THR A 441 -26.13 10.05 -4.21
N ASN A 442 -26.07 10.30 -2.91
CA ASN A 442 -25.09 9.71 -2.01
C ASN A 442 -25.71 8.49 -1.31
N ASP A 443 -25.58 8.34 0.00
CA ASP A 443 -26.01 7.13 0.72
C ASP A 443 -27.54 6.97 0.81
N VAL A 444 -28.29 8.04 0.52
CA VAL A 444 -29.75 8.06 0.52
C VAL A 444 -30.26 8.27 -0.91
N ALA A 445 -31.17 7.41 -1.34
CA ALA A 445 -31.80 7.50 -2.65
C ALA A 445 -33.16 8.22 -2.60
N GLY A 446 -33.65 8.61 -3.77
CA GLY A 446 -35.01 9.15 -3.93
C GLY A 446 -35.08 10.65 -4.20
N ILE A 447 -33.99 11.28 -4.64
CA ILE A 447 -34.02 12.68 -5.08
C ILE A 447 -34.79 12.82 -6.39
N GLU A 448 -35.57 13.90 -6.50
CA GLU A 448 -36.19 14.32 -7.75
C GLU A 448 -35.92 15.81 -8.00
N VAL A 449 -35.48 16.13 -9.23
CA VAL A 449 -35.08 17.48 -9.66
C VAL A 449 -35.77 17.83 -10.97
N ALA A 450 -36.28 19.06 -11.05
CA ALA A 450 -36.89 19.64 -12.24
C ALA A 450 -35.97 20.70 -12.85
N PHE A 451 -35.74 20.61 -14.16
CA PHE A 451 -34.94 21.55 -14.96
C PHE A 451 -35.83 22.29 -15.96
N ASP A 452 -35.58 23.59 -16.12
CA ASP A 452 -36.31 24.47 -17.03
C ASP A 452 -35.38 25.55 -17.65
N ASN A 453 -35.79 26.15 -18.76
CA ASN A 453 -35.14 27.29 -19.43
C ASN A 453 -33.65 27.10 -19.76
N LEU A 454 -33.24 25.94 -20.27
CA LEU A 454 -31.87 25.68 -20.69
C LEU A 454 -31.53 26.50 -21.94
N THR A 455 -30.52 27.37 -21.87
CA THR A 455 -30.08 28.24 -22.96
C THR A 455 -28.57 28.20 -23.16
N VAL A 456 -28.10 28.17 -24.42
CA VAL A 456 -26.67 28.11 -24.77
C VAL A 456 -26.29 29.14 -25.84
N TRP A 457 -25.24 29.93 -25.60
CA TRP A 457 -24.68 30.93 -26.51
C TRP A 457 -23.23 30.60 -26.90
N PRO A 458 -22.87 30.55 -28.19
CA PRO A 458 -21.51 30.31 -28.65
C PRO A 458 -20.70 31.62 -28.72
N LEU A 459 -19.41 31.57 -28.46
CA LEU A 459 -18.52 32.72 -28.46
C LEU A 459 -17.59 32.67 -29.68
N ARG A 460 -18.07 33.13 -30.84
CA ARG A 460 -17.27 33.13 -32.08
C ARG A 460 -16.07 34.07 -31.97
N GLN A 461 -14.86 33.58 -32.29
CA GLN A 461 -13.76 34.43 -32.78
C GLN A 461 -14.00 34.76 -34.27
N GLY A 462 -14.49 35.97 -34.56
CA GLY A 462 -14.14 36.68 -35.80
C GLY A 462 -12.84 37.46 -35.55
N ASP A 463 -11.91 37.66 -36.47
CA ASP A 463 -12.06 37.80 -37.92
C ASP A 463 -10.74 37.52 -38.67
N GLU A 464 -10.89 37.15 -39.94
CA GLU A 464 -9.98 37.50 -41.04
C GLU A 464 -9.66 39.00 -41.05
N SER A 465 -8.39 39.42 -41.05
CA SER A 465 -7.80 40.47 -41.94
C SER A 465 -6.49 41.05 -41.36
N GLU A 466 -5.44 41.04 -42.21
CA GLU A 466 -4.34 42.03 -42.38
C GLU A 466 -3.64 42.61 -41.10
N GLU A 467 -2.32 42.66 -40.94
CA GLU A 467 -1.28 43.05 -41.92
C GLU A 467 0.13 42.86 -41.33
N ALA A 468 1.07 42.40 -42.18
CA ALA A 468 2.53 42.50 -42.19
C ALA A 468 3.27 43.15 -40.97
N THR A 469 4.42 42.64 -40.51
CA THR A 469 5.69 42.67 -41.29
C THR A 469 6.84 41.95 -40.54
N ARG A 470 7.42 40.91 -41.18
CA ARG A 470 8.87 40.60 -41.39
C ARG A 470 9.82 40.69 -40.15
N ILE A 471 10.58 39.66 -39.77
CA ILE A 471 11.72 39.05 -40.49
C ILE A 471 12.02 37.65 -39.91
N GLU A 472 12.06 36.62 -40.77
CA GLU A 472 12.69 35.31 -40.53
C GLU A 472 14.23 35.40 -40.68
N PRO A 473 14.99 34.41 -40.17
CA PRO A 473 15.48 33.42 -41.13
C PRO A 473 15.39 31.96 -40.63
N GLN A 474 14.67 31.17 -41.43
CA GLN A 474 14.91 29.78 -41.83
C GLN A 474 15.29 28.74 -40.76
N THR A 475 14.32 27.89 -40.43
CA THR A 475 14.58 26.47 -40.19
C THR A 475 13.72 25.63 -41.14
N ASP A 476 14.37 24.60 -41.66
CA ASP A 476 13.95 23.63 -42.67
C ASP A 476 12.52 23.07 -42.47
N PRO A 477 11.63 23.09 -43.48
CA PRO A 477 10.31 22.48 -43.40
C PRO A 477 10.44 20.96 -43.63
N SER A 478 11.13 20.27 -42.74
CA SER A 478 11.23 18.81 -42.78
C SER A 478 11.58 18.19 -41.42
N SER A 479 10.85 18.59 -40.37
CA SER A 479 10.68 17.73 -39.19
C SER A 479 9.39 18.04 -38.44
N THR A 480 8.26 17.74 -39.07
CA THR A 480 7.09 17.29 -38.29
C THR A 480 7.59 16.13 -37.41
N PRO A 481 7.37 16.11 -36.08
CA PRO A 481 7.52 14.87 -35.32
C PRO A 481 6.58 13.88 -36.00
N SER A 482 7.17 12.93 -36.73
CA SER A 482 6.40 11.93 -37.45
C SER A 482 5.53 11.27 -36.40
N ALA A 483 4.22 11.30 -36.60
CA ALA A 483 3.28 10.60 -35.74
C ALA A 483 3.84 9.20 -35.50
N VAL A 484 4.16 8.88 -34.24
CA VAL A 484 4.81 7.60 -33.89
C VAL A 484 3.91 6.52 -34.44
N ALA A 485 4.40 5.80 -35.45
CA ALA A 485 3.61 4.77 -36.10
C ALA A 485 3.55 3.58 -35.15
N TRP A 486 2.38 3.28 -34.62
CA TRP A 486 2.20 2.19 -33.65
C TRP A 486 2.01 0.84 -34.33
N GLY A 487 2.57 -0.20 -33.73
CA GLY A 487 2.23 -1.60 -33.94
C GLY A 487 1.59 -2.18 -32.69
N THR A 488 0.97 -3.35 -32.84
CA THR A 488 0.50 -4.16 -31.72
C THR A 488 1.23 -5.49 -31.80
N TYR A 489 1.90 -5.85 -30.71
CA TYR A 489 2.36 -7.20 -30.48
C TYR A 489 1.17 -7.98 -29.94
N ASP A 490 0.81 -9.05 -30.63
CA ASP A 490 -0.33 -9.91 -30.31
C ASP A 490 0.21 -11.34 -30.15
N GLY A 491 0.70 -11.62 -28.94
CA GLY A 491 1.28 -12.92 -28.58
C GLY A 491 0.30 -13.73 -27.73
N ASP A 492 0.49 -15.05 -27.69
CA ASP A 492 -0.44 -15.99 -27.05
C ASP A 492 -0.71 -15.70 -25.55
N ALA A 493 0.19 -14.96 -24.87
CA ALA A 493 0.10 -14.63 -23.45
C ALA A 493 -0.25 -13.16 -23.15
N PHE A 494 0.05 -12.23 -24.06
CA PHE A 494 -0.21 -10.81 -23.84
C PHE A 494 -0.30 -10.04 -25.17
N THR A 495 -1.04 -8.95 -25.13
CA THR A 495 -1.00 -7.89 -26.12
C THR A 495 -0.30 -6.67 -25.56
N LEU A 496 0.44 -5.96 -26.41
CA LEU A 496 0.93 -4.62 -26.08
C LEU A 496 1.10 -3.79 -27.34
N ARG A 497 0.96 -2.48 -27.21
CA ARG A 497 1.28 -1.51 -28.26
C ARG A 497 2.73 -1.06 -28.12
N HIS A 498 3.43 -1.02 -29.25
CA HIS A 498 4.80 -0.55 -29.31
C HIS A 498 5.05 0.27 -30.57
N PRO A 499 6.03 1.19 -30.59
CA PRO A 499 6.41 1.89 -31.81
C PRO A 499 6.89 0.90 -32.89
N ARG A 500 6.52 1.15 -34.15
CA ARG A 500 6.98 0.34 -35.28
C ARG A 500 8.51 0.42 -35.39
N GLY A 501 9.13 -0.73 -35.54
CA GLY A 501 10.59 -0.88 -35.58
C GLY A 501 11.22 -1.22 -34.22
N TRP A 502 10.48 -1.09 -33.11
CA TRP A 502 10.94 -1.60 -31.83
C TRP A 502 10.84 -3.13 -31.80
N THR A 503 11.79 -3.75 -31.12
CA THR A 503 11.79 -5.21 -30.93
C THR A 503 11.11 -5.54 -29.62
N VAL A 504 10.17 -6.48 -29.65
CA VAL A 504 9.50 -7.02 -28.45
C VAL A 504 9.99 -8.44 -28.25
N GLN A 505 10.49 -8.74 -27.07
CA GLN A 505 10.89 -10.08 -26.66
C GLN A 505 10.11 -10.45 -25.40
N SER A 506 9.64 -11.68 -25.35
CA SER A 506 9.08 -12.29 -24.16
C SER A 506 9.93 -13.48 -23.78
N SER A 507 10.22 -13.59 -22.50
CA SER A 507 10.85 -14.77 -21.92
C SER A 507 9.78 -15.71 -21.35
N ASP A 508 10.13 -16.98 -21.15
CA ASP A 508 9.21 -18.00 -20.62
C ASP A 508 8.74 -17.69 -19.19
N ASP A 509 9.37 -16.71 -18.54
CA ASP A 509 9.12 -16.19 -17.18
C ASP A 509 8.09 -15.05 -17.11
N GLY A 510 7.48 -14.70 -18.25
CA GLY A 510 6.55 -13.58 -18.35
C GLY A 510 7.22 -12.20 -18.39
N ARG A 511 8.55 -12.11 -18.38
CA ARG A 511 9.28 -10.87 -18.65
C ARG A 511 9.03 -10.45 -20.07
N VAL A 512 8.68 -9.18 -20.23
CA VAL A 512 8.54 -8.54 -21.52
C VAL A 512 9.54 -7.41 -21.63
N GLU A 513 10.38 -7.48 -22.64
CA GLU A 513 11.40 -6.49 -22.93
C GLU A 513 11.15 -5.87 -24.30
N LEU A 514 11.18 -4.53 -24.33
CA LEU A 514 11.12 -3.77 -25.54
C LEU A 514 12.39 -2.95 -25.70
N GLN A 515 12.98 -3.03 -26.90
CA GLN A 515 14.16 -2.25 -27.26
C GLN A 515 13.81 -1.29 -28.40
N GLY A 516 14.07 0.00 -28.16
CA GLY A 516 13.97 1.06 -29.15
C GLY A 516 15.25 1.24 -29.97
N ASN A 517 15.14 2.03 -31.03
CA ASN A 517 16.21 2.23 -32.02
C ASN A 517 17.34 3.16 -31.53
N GLY A 518 17.11 3.91 -30.46
CA GLY A 518 17.97 4.97 -29.93
C GLY A 518 18.44 4.72 -28.49
N SER A 519 18.61 3.45 -28.09
CA SER A 519 18.93 2.96 -26.73
C SER A 519 17.80 3.02 -25.70
N GLU A 520 16.56 3.25 -26.15
CA GLU A 520 15.39 3.14 -25.29
C GLU A 520 15.15 1.69 -24.89
N GLN A 521 14.79 1.47 -23.62
CA GLN A 521 14.46 0.16 -23.08
C GLN A 521 13.21 0.26 -22.22
N VAL A 522 12.34 -0.75 -22.33
CA VAL A 522 11.21 -0.97 -21.44
C VAL A 522 11.23 -2.41 -20.95
N VAL A 523 11.12 -2.61 -19.65
CA VAL A 523 10.96 -3.92 -19.03
C VAL A 523 9.67 -3.93 -18.24
N ILE A 524 8.86 -4.95 -18.47
CA ILE A 524 7.66 -5.27 -17.70
C ILE A 524 7.85 -6.68 -17.17
N TRP A 525 7.77 -6.86 -15.86
CA TRP A 525 8.02 -8.16 -15.25
C TRP A 525 7.01 -8.44 -14.13
N PRO A 526 6.05 -9.35 -14.33
CA PRO A 526 5.22 -9.89 -13.25
C PRO A 526 6.04 -10.84 -12.38
N LEU A 527 5.95 -10.67 -11.08
CA LEU A 527 6.69 -11.38 -10.05
C LEU A 527 5.72 -11.90 -8.98
N TYR A 528 6.13 -12.93 -8.27
CA TYR A 528 5.35 -13.47 -7.18
C TYR A 528 6.25 -13.81 -6.00
N VAL A 529 5.81 -13.45 -4.80
CA VAL A 529 6.53 -13.63 -3.55
C VAL A 529 5.60 -14.28 -2.54
N ALA A 530 6.06 -15.36 -1.95
CA ALA A 530 5.32 -16.25 -1.09
C ALA A 530 5.32 -15.78 0.39
N ARG A 531 5.22 -14.46 0.60
CA ARG A 531 5.06 -13.78 1.90
C ARG A 531 4.41 -12.42 1.69
N ALA A 532 3.89 -11.82 2.76
CA ALA A 532 3.54 -10.41 2.74
C ALA A 532 4.79 -9.54 2.58
N VAL A 533 4.79 -8.69 1.57
CA VAL A 533 5.82 -7.69 1.32
C VAL A 533 5.34 -6.37 1.94
N ASP A 534 6.15 -5.80 2.83
CA ASP A 534 5.90 -4.45 3.37
C ASP A 534 6.70 -3.39 2.60
N THR A 535 6.46 -2.12 2.92
CA THR A 535 7.04 -0.97 2.21
C THR A 535 8.58 -0.94 2.24
N PRO A 536 9.26 -1.02 3.40
CA PRO A 536 10.71 -1.23 3.46
C PRO A 536 11.22 -2.37 2.58
N GLN A 537 10.52 -3.50 2.57
CA GLN A 537 10.90 -4.66 1.76
C GLN A 537 10.78 -4.37 0.26
N ALA A 538 9.68 -3.75 -0.15
CA ALA A 538 9.46 -3.35 -1.54
C ALA A 538 10.53 -2.35 -2.03
N GLN A 539 10.94 -1.37 -1.20
CA GLN A 539 12.01 -0.42 -1.55
C GLN A 539 13.33 -1.14 -1.84
N ALA A 540 13.63 -2.17 -1.05
CA ALA A 540 14.87 -2.94 -1.19
C ALA A 540 14.85 -3.85 -2.43
N ILE A 541 13.73 -4.54 -2.69
CA ILE A 541 13.50 -5.33 -3.92
C ILE A 541 13.64 -4.44 -5.15
N LEU A 542 13.03 -3.26 -5.11
CA LEU A 542 13.10 -2.29 -6.21
C LEU A 542 14.56 -1.87 -6.47
N GLN A 543 15.28 -1.41 -5.44
CA GLN A 543 16.69 -0.99 -5.53
C GLN A 543 17.54 -2.04 -6.24
N ALA A 544 17.38 -3.27 -5.78
CA ALA A 544 18.06 -4.45 -6.26
C ALA A 544 17.75 -4.79 -7.74
N LEU A 545 16.48 -4.86 -8.12
CA LEU A 545 16.07 -5.18 -9.49
C LEU A 545 16.54 -4.11 -10.49
N ALA A 546 16.44 -2.82 -10.17
CA ALA A 546 16.88 -1.79 -11.10
C ALA A 546 18.41 -1.75 -11.28
N GLN A 547 19.18 -1.99 -10.21
CA GLN A 547 20.64 -2.09 -10.31
C GLN A 547 21.07 -3.28 -11.16
N ALA A 548 20.37 -4.42 -11.08
CA ALA A 548 20.64 -5.60 -11.88
C ALA A 548 20.33 -5.38 -13.37
N GLN A 549 19.22 -4.69 -13.68
CA GLN A 549 18.81 -4.42 -15.06
C GLN A 549 19.62 -3.30 -15.73
N ARG A 550 20.05 -2.29 -14.97
CA ARG A 550 20.81 -1.13 -15.44
C ARG A 550 21.96 -0.82 -14.50
N PRO A 551 23.06 -1.61 -14.56
CA PRO A 551 24.23 -1.39 -13.72
C PRO A 551 25.01 -0.12 -14.09
N ASP A 552 24.75 0.43 -15.28
CA ASP A 552 25.32 1.68 -15.79
C ASP A 552 24.71 2.95 -15.15
N LEU A 553 23.54 2.83 -14.51
CA LEU A 553 22.84 3.94 -13.88
C LEU A 553 23.12 3.98 -12.37
N ARG A 554 23.29 5.18 -11.82
CA ARG A 554 23.34 5.40 -10.37
C ARG A 554 21.94 5.62 -9.84
N TRP A 555 21.42 4.66 -9.10
CA TRP A 555 20.05 4.66 -8.56
C TRP A 555 19.96 5.37 -7.21
N ALA A 556 19.04 6.32 -7.11
CA ALA A 556 18.67 6.98 -5.85
C ALA A 556 17.81 6.06 -4.98
N ARG A 557 17.73 6.36 -3.67
CA ARG A 557 16.92 5.58 -2.73
C ARG A 557 15.44 5.54 -3.16
N GLY A 558 14.83 4.37 -3.05
CA GLY A 558 13.40 4.18 -3.31
C GLY A 558 12.52 5.11 -2.46
N THR A 559 11.58 5.77 -3.10
CA THR A 559 10.56 6.65 -2.50
C THR A 559 9.21 5.96 -2.50
N VAL A 560 8.46 6.10 -1.41
CA VAL A 560 7.10 5.56 -1.28
C VAL A 560 6.14 6.48 -2.02
N VAL A 561 5.32 5.91 -2.90
CA VAL A 561 4.39 6.68 -3.74
C VAL A 561 2.96 6.47 -3.25
N SER A 562 2.63 5.25 -2.84
CA SER A 562 1.37 4.87 -2.20
C SER A 562 1.58 3.58 -1.41
N ALA A 563 0.58 3.18 -0.62
CA ALA A 563 0.50 1.80 -0.14
C ALA A 563 0.54 0.85 -1.35
N GLY A 564 1.52 -0.05 -1.43
CA GLY A 564 1.69 -0.96 -2.56
C GLY A 564 2.47 -0.43 -3.77
N LEU A 565 3.10 0.77 -3.71
CA LEU A 565 4.06 1.19 -4.74
C LEU A 565 5.25 1.97 -4.21
N VAL A 566 6.44 1.58 -4.70
CA VAL A 566 7.69 2.33 -4.57
C VAL A 566 8.31 2.67 -5.94
N ARG A 567 9.08 3.78 -6.03
CA ARG A 567 9.85 4.19 -7.22
C ARG A 567 11.26 4.66 -6.86
N GLN A 568 12.19 4.50 -7.80
CA GLN A 568 13.49 5.17 -7.81
C GLN A 568 13.88 5.72 -9.19
N VAL A 569 14.88 6.62 -9.19
CA VAL A 569 15.48 7.22 -10.41
C VAL A 569 16.93 6.82 -10.52
N GLY A 570 17.34 6.42 -11.71
CA GLY A 570 18.72 6.13 -12.09
C GLY A 570 19.22 7.16 -13.09
N ARG A 571 20.45 7.67 -12.90
CA ARG A 571 21.07 8.60 -13.84
C ARG A 571 22.52 8.23 -14.14
N SER A 572 22.94 8.49 -15.37
CA SER A 572 24.33 8.57 -15.82
C SER A 572 24.50 9.82 -16.70
N ASP A 573 25.72 10.06 -17.20
CA ASP A 573 26.01 11.22 -18.05
C ASP A 573 25.20 11.21 -19.37
N THR A 574 24.74 10.04 -19.82
CA THR A 574 24.10 9.86 -21.12
C THR A 574 22.71 9.24 -21.05
N GLN A 575 22.34 8.63 -19.92
CA GLN A 575 21.09 7.88 -19.78
C GLN A 575 20.35 8.26 -18.49
N THR A 576 19.03 8.27 -18.59
CA THR A 576 18.13 8.37 -17.43
C THR A 576 17.22 7.15 -17.43
N GLY A 577 16.99 6.60 -16.25
CA GLY A 577 16.12 5.46 -16.04
C GLY A 577 15.21 5.66 -14.85
N VAL A 578 14.02 5.08 -14.93
CA VAL A 578 13.05 5.06 -13.84
C VAL A 578 12.57 3.64 -13.67
N ALA A 579 12.63 3.18 -12.42
CA ALA A 579 12.18 1.87 -12.03
C ALA A 579 11.15 2.00 -10.92
N GLY A 580 10.18 1.11 -10.91
CA GLY A 580 9.28 0.99 -9.78
C GLY A 580 8.74 -0.42 -9.63
N LEU A 581 8.28 -0.66 -8.42
CA LEU A 581 7.82 -1.96 -7.97
C LEU A 581 6.50 -1.75 -7.28
N ALA A 582 5.47 -2.34 -7.88
CA ALA A 582 4.14 -2.31 -7.34
C ALA A 582 3.81 -3.68 -6.78
N TRP A 583 3.12 -3.75 -5.65
CA TRP A 583 2.76 -5.02 -5.04
C TRP A 583 1.42 -4.95 -4.35
N VAL A 584 0.77 -6.10 -4.27
CA VAL A 584 -0.37 -6.30 -3.38
C VAL A 584 -0.13 -7.55 -2.57
N SER A 585 -0.43 -7.44 -1.27
CA SER A 585 -0.33 -8.55 -0.33
C SER A 585 -1.69 -8.87 0.29
N ASP A 586 -1.94 -10.15 0.52
CA ASP A 586 -3.11 -10.66 1.25
C ASP A 586 -2.77 -11.09 2.69
N GLY A 587 -1.56 -10.74 3.17
CA GLY A 587 -1.06 -11.14 4.49
C GLY A 587 -0.28 -12.47 4.51
N ALA A 588 -0.40 -13.31 3.48
CA ALA A 588 0.33 -14.58 3.36
C ALA A 588 1.28 -14.63 2.14
N GLN A 589 0.96 -13.89 1.08
CA GLN A 589 1.70 -13.85 -0.18
C GLN A 589 1.60 -12.44 -0.79
N SER A 590 2.38 -12.17 -1.83
CA SER A 590 2.40 -10.92 -2.58
C SER A 590 2.63 -11.15 -4.06
N ALA A 591 1.77 -10.56 -4.90
CA ALA A 591 2.05 -10.39 -6.32
C ALA A 591 2.77 -9.05 -6.51
N LEU A 592 3.84 -9.02 -7.31
CA LEU A 592 4.58 -7.79 -7.61
C LEU A 592 4.72 -7.59 -9.11
N PHE A 593 4.79 -6.34 -9.54
CA PHE A 593 5.12 -5.97 -10.91
C PHE A 593 6.29 -5.01 -10.90
N PHE A 594 7.37 -5.42 -11.54
CA PHE A 594 8.53 -4.59 -11.77
C PHE A 594 8.44 -3.93 -13.13
N TYR A 595 8.62 -2.61 -13.13
CA TYR A 595 8.68 -1.79 -14.33
C TYR A 595 10.01 -1.08 -14.39
N LEU A 596 10.64 -1.06 -15.56
CA LEU A 596 11.79 -0.23 -15.84
C LEU A 596 11.65 0.43 -17.20
N VAL A 597 11.92 1.74 -17.25
CA VAL A 597 12.03 2.49 -18.50
C VAL A 597 13.33 3.25 -18.48
N ALA A 598 14.05 3.27 -19.60
CA ALA A 598 15.29 4.00 -19.72
C ALA A 598 15.51 4.51 -21.13
N ALA A 599 16.12 5.69 -21.24
CA ALA A 599 16.39 6.37 -22.49
C ALA A 599 17.56 7.36 -22.36
N PRO A 600 18.09 7.88 -23.48
CA PRO A 600 19.03 9.00 -23.45
C PRO A 600 18.50 10.17 -22.63
N THR A 601 19.32 10.72 -21.73
CA THR A 601 18.90 11.80 -20.80
C THR A 601 18.26 12.99 -21.53
N ALA A 602 18.81 13.35 -22.69
CA ALA A 602 18.31 14.49 -23.47
C ALA A 602 16.86 14.31 -23.96
N HIS A 603 16.41 13.07 -24.16
CA HIS A 603 15.11 12.76 -24.76
C HIS A 603 14.16 12.07 -23.79
N PHE A 604 14.63 11.72 -22.58
CA PHE A 604 13.87 10.94 -21.61
C PHE A 604 12.54 11.62 -21.24
N GLU A 605 12.54 12.93 -20.99
CA GLU A 605 11.30 13.68 -20.68
C GLU A 605 10.31 13.68 -21.85
N ALA A 606 10.79 13.94 -23.06
CA ALA A 606 9.96 13.94 -24.27
C ALA A 606 9.42 12.54 -24.62
N GLN A 607 10.10 11.47 -24.19
CA GLN A 607 9.71 10.08 -24.42
C GLN A 607 8.87 9.49 -23.28
N ALA A 608 8.69 10.20 -22.17
CA ALA A 608 7.85 9.74 -21.06
C ALA A 608 6.40 9.37 -21.49
N PRO A 609 5.72 10.13 -22.38
CA PRO A 609 4.40 9.73 -22.90
C PRO A 609 4.43 8.44 -23.75
N LEU A 610 5.54 8.20 -24.45
CA LEU A 610 5.74 6.98 -25.25
C LEU A 610 5.86 5.77 -24.33
N PHE A 611 6.69 5.85 -23.29
CA PHE A 611 6.85 4.79 -22.30
C PHE A 611 5.54 4.50 -21.56
N ALA A 612 4.82 5.54 -21.14
CA ALA A 612 3.51 5.41 -20.51
C ALA A 612 2.50 4.69 -21.42
N THR A 613 2.51 4.98 -22.73
CA THR A 613 1.63 4.31 -23.70
C THR A 613 1.95 2.82 -23.83
N ILE A 614 3.24 2.45 -23.88
CA ILE A 614 3.67 1.04 -23.90
C ILE A 614 3.18 0.32 -22.64
N LEU A 615 3.50 0.85 -21.45
CA LEU A 615 3.15 0.23 -20.18
C LEU A 615 1.64 0.08 -19.98
N ARG A 616 0.83 1.08 -20.39
CA ARG A 616 -0.65 1.04 -20.29
C ARG A 616 -1.30 0.06 -21.26
N SER A 617 -0.65 -0.19 -22.39
CA SER A 617 -1.19 -1.06 -23.43
C SER A 617 -0.94 -2.54 -23.18
N PHE A 618 -0.07 -2.87 -22.21
CA PHE A 618 0.20 -4.24 -21.81
C PHE A 618 -1.05 -4.86 -21.20
N GLN A 619 -1.60 -5.86 -21.86
CA GLN A 619 -2.75 -6.64 -21.41
C GLN A 619 -2.38 -8.11 -21.48
N VAL A 620 -2.58 -8.84 -20.39
CA VAL A 620 -2.43 -10.30 -20.41
C VAL A 620 -3.67 -10.88 -21.10
N GLN A 621 -3.46 -11.69 -22.13
CA GLN A 621 -4.56 -12.33 -22.83
C GLN A 621 -5.02 -13.57 -22.05
N SER A 622 -6.29 -13.60 -21.64
CA SER A 622 -6.96 -14.86 -21.32
C SER A 622 -7.48 -15.46 -22.62
N THR A 623 -6.84 -16.50 -23.15
CA THR A 623 -7.28 -17.10 -24.41
C THR A 623 -8.56 -17.95 -24.25
N GLY A 624 -9.71 -17.29 -24.39
CA GLY A 624 -10.81 -17.74 -25.25
C GLY A 624 -11.78 -18.81 -24.74
N GLN A 625 -12.88 -18.35 -24.13
CA GLN A 625 -14.28 -18.56 -24.54
C GLN A 625 -15.12 -17.52 -23.76
N GLU A 626 -16.19 -16.96 -24.34
CA GLU A 626 -17.20 -16.26 -23.53
C GLU A 626 -17.54 -17.19 -22.36
N PRO A 627 -17.45 -16.75 -21.09
CA PRO A 627 -17.68 -17.64 -19.97
C PRO A 627 -19.03 -18.30 -20.22
N ALA A 628 -19.08 -19.64 -20.15
CA ALA A 628 -20.34 -20.35 -20.16
C ALA A 628 -21.28 -19.60 -19.20
N PRO A 629 -22.54 -19.33 -19.61
CA PRO A 629 -23.43 -18.44 -18.89
C PRO A 629 -23.32 -18.72 -17.41
N MET A 630 -22.90 -17.70 -16.65
CA MET A 630 -22.73 -17.79 -15.21
C MET A 630 -23.93 -18.55 -14.66
N PRO A 631 -23.72 -19.70 -13.99
CA PRO A 631 -24.83 -20.33 -13.27
C PRO A 631 -25.36 -19.31 -12.27
N ALA A 632 -26.66 -19.40 -11.98
CA ALA A 632 -27.39 -18.48 -11.09
C ALA A 632 -26.51 -18.03 -9.91
N ARG A 633 -26.44 -16.71 -9.67
CA ARG A 633 -25.65 -16.05 -8.62
C ARG A 633 -25.52 -16.96 -7.39
N LEU A 634 -24.34 -17.54 -7.19
CA LEU A 634 -24.03 -18.33 -6.00
C LEU A 634 -23.98 -17.36 -4.83
N ASP A 635 -24.81 -17.57 -3.82
CA ASP A 635 -24.70 -16.88 -2.55
C ASP A 635 -23.56 -17.50 -1.73
N PHE A 636 -22.90 -16.69 -0.90
CA PHE A 636 -21.80 -17.13 -0.04
C PHE A 636 -22.13 -16.90 1.44
N VAL A 637 -21.61 -17.77 2.30
CA VAL A 637 -21.78 -17.70 3.76
C VAL A 637 -20.43 -17.81 4.46
N PRO A 638 -20.23 -17.13 5.59
CA PRO A 638 -18.97 -17.22 6.34
C PRO A 638 -18.80 -18.62 6.95
N PHE A 639 -17.61 -19.18 6.78
CA PHE A 639 -17.10 -20.35 7.46
C PHE A 639 -15.94 -19.91 8.37
N THR A 640 -16.00 -20.32 9.63
CA THR A 640 -14.95 -20.05 10.61
C THR A 640 -14.31 -21.36 11.01
N ASP A 641 -12.99 -21.38 11.14
CA ASP A 641 -12.26 -22.54 11.68
C ASP A 641 -12.93 -23.03 12.98
N PRO A 642 -13.52 -24.24 12.98
CA PRO A 642 -14.27 -24.74 14.12
C PRO A 642 -13.37 -25.22 15.27
N MET A 643 -12.07 -25.42 15.02
CA MET A 643 -11.15 -26.01 15.99
C MET A 643 -10.53 -24.94 16.89
N GLU A 644 -9.90 -23.92 16.30
CA GLU A 644 -9.15 -22.90 17.05
C GLU A 644 -9.57 -21.46 16.73
N GLY A 645 -10.51 -21.26 15.80
CA GLY A 645 -10.86 -19.92 15.31
C GLY A 645 -9.69 -19.25 14.56
N ALA A 646 -8.80 -20.04 13.96
CA ALA A 646 -7.57 -19.54 13.36
C ALA A 646 -7.79 -18.75 12.07
N PHE A 647 -8.88 -19.01 11.33
CA PHE A 647 -9.20 -18.32 10.10
C PHE A 647 -10.70 -18.24 9.84
N HIS A 648 -11.09 -17.32 8.97
CA HIS A 648 -12.42 -17.15 8.41
C HIS A 648 -12.34 -17.11 6.88
N VAL A 649 -13.33 -17.68 6.19
CA VAL A 649 -13.41 -17.73 4.72
C VAL A 649 -14.87 -17.80 4.29
N GLU A 650 -15.23 -17.26 3.12
CA GLU A 650 -16.59 -17.34 2.60
C GLU A 650 -16.75 -18.54 1.66
N VAL A 651 -17.70 -19.44 1.96
CA VAL A 651 -17.98 -20.64 1.17
C VAL A 651 -19.36 -20.56 0.50
N PRO A 652 -19.60 -21.24 -0.64
CA PRO A 652 -20.91 -21.19 -1.28
C PRO A 652 -22.04 -21.72 -0.38
N ALA A 653 -23.15 -20.99 -0.35
CA ALA A 653 -24.33 -21.33 0.43
C ALA A 653 -24.92 -22.67 -0.04
N GLY A 654 -25.21 -23.56 0.91
CA GLY A 654 -25.80 -24.87 0.63
C GLY A 654 -24.84 -25.93 0.10
N TRP A 655 -23.55 -25.61 -0.07
CA TRP A 655 -22.52 -26.60 -0.37
C TRP A 655 -22.08 -27.33 0.90
N GLU A 656 -21.67 -28.59 0.73
CA GLU A 656 -21.08 -29.38 1.81
C GLU A 656 -19.66 -28.89 2.06
N THR A 657 -19.42 -28.26 3.21
CA THR A 657 -18.12 -27.69 3.57
C THR A 657 -17.58 -28.34 4.84
N GLU A 658 -16.34 -28.82 4.76
CA GLU A 658 -15.55 -29.35 5.87
C GLU A 658 -14.18 -28.65 5.91
N GLY A 659 -13.60 -28.48 7.09
CA GLY A 659 -12.30 -27.84 7.22
C GLY A 659 -12.02 -27.37 8.64
N GLY A 660 -10.82 -26.83 8.82
CA GLY A 660 -10.37 -26.27 10.09
C GLY A 660 -8.85 -26.31 10.19
N LEU A 661 -8.33 -25.84 11.31
CA LEU A 661 -6.91 -25.94 11.61
C LEU A 661 -6.57 -27.34 12.13
N TYR A 662 -5.63 -28.01 11.47
CA TYR A 662 -5.04 -29.25 11.97
C TYR A 662 -3.68 -28.96 12.63
N ARG A 663 -3.53 -29.27 13.92
CA ARG A 663 -2.29 -29.07 14.67
C ARG A 663 -1.53 -30.39 14.82
N ALA A 664 -0.51 -30.60 13.99
CA ALA A 664 0.35 -31.79 14.05
C ALA A 664 1.38 -31.69 15.20
N ALA A 665 1.86 -30.48 15.49
CA ALA A 665 2.75 -30.17 16.62
C ALA A 665 2.57 -28.71 17.06
N ALA A 666 3.26 -28.28 18.13
CA ALA A 666 3.15 -26.90 18.63
C ALA A 666 3.46 -25.84 17.56
N VAL A 667 4.40 -26.13 16.66
CA VAL A 667 4.82 -25.25 15.55
C VAL A 667 4.45 -25.78 14.16
N ASP A 668 3.71 -26.89 14.09
CA ASP A 668 3.25 -27.49 12.83
C ASP A 668 1.72 -27.46 12.79
N VAL A 669 1.21 -26.42 12.14
CA VAL A 669 -0.22 -26.11 11.99
C VAL A 669 -0.56 -26.07 10.51
N ARG A 670 -1.66 -26.73 10.14
CA ARG A 670 -2.04 -26.99 8.75
C ARG A 670 -3.51 -26.62 8.55
N PRO A 671 -3.82 -25.41 8.07
CA PRO A 671 -5.18 -25.06 7.72
C PRO A 671 -5.64 -25.89 6.51
N TRP A 672 -6.88 -26.34 6.52
CA TRP A 672 -7.47 -27.00 5.37
C TRP A 672 -8.97 -26.75 5.26
N LEU A 673 -9.50 -26.87 4.04
CA LEU A 673 -10.90 -26.68 3.69
C LEU A 673 -11.22 -27.50 2.44
N ARG A 674 -12.40 -28.12 2.40
CA ARG A 674 -13.01 -28.74 1.23
C ARG A 674 -14.46 -28.33 1.16
N THR A 675 -14.89 -27.83 0.01
CA THR A 675 -16.29 -27.50 -0.26
C THR A 675 -16.77 -28.19 -1.53
N ARG A 676 -17.95 -28.80 -1.46
CA ARG A 676 -18.49 -29.66 -2.52
C ARG A 676 -19.91 -29.25 -2.90
N SER A 677 -20.16 -29.19 -4.21
CA SER A 677 -21.48 -28.84 -4.72
C SER A 677 -22.52 -29.90 -4.36
N PRO A 678 -23.82 -29.54 -4.21
CA PRO A 678 -24.88 -30.48 -3.84
C PRO A 678 -25.01 -31.68 -4.80
N ASP A 679 -24.72 -31.46 -6.08
CA ASP A 679 -24.73 -32.49 -7.14
C ASP A 679 -23.40 -33.25 -7.27
N GLN A 680 -22.43 -32.97 -6.38
CA GLN A 680 -21.12 -33.61 -6.31
C GLN A 680 -20.24 -33.39 -7.56
N ALA A 681 -20.66 -32.51 -8.48
CA ALA A 681 -19.95 -32.25 -9.74
C ALA A 681 -18.76 -31.29 -9.59
N ILE A 682 -18.68 -30.54 -8.48
CA ILE A 682 -17.56 -29.65 -8.14
C ILE A 682 -17.06 -29.98 -6.75
N LEU A 683 -15.74 -30.11 -6.61
CA LEU A 683 -15.00 -30.08 -5.35
C LEU A 683 -13.95 -28.98 -5.44
N VAL A 684 -13.98 -28.04 -4.51
CA VAL A 684 -12.90 -27.04 -4.34
C VAL A 684 -12.25 -27.26 -2.98
N PHE A 685 -10.92 -27.18 -2.93
CA PHE A 685 -10.17 -27.46 -1.72
C PHE A 685 -8.96 -26.53 -1.56
N ALA A 686 -8.62 -26.24 -0.30
CA ALA A 686 -7.45 -25.48 0.10
C ALA A 686 -6.78 -26.18 1.28
N GLY A 687 -5.47 -26.36 1.23
CA GLY A 687 -4.69 -27.09 2.23
C GLY A 687 -4.95 -28.60 2.26
N ASP A 688 -4.05 -29.33 2.90
CA ASP A 688 -4.22 -30.76 3.19
C ASP A 688 -3.46 -31.13 4.47
N PRO A 689 -4.14 -31.60 5.53
CA PRO A 689 -3.50 -31.95 6.79
C PRO A 689 -2.52 -33.14 6.65
N GLN A 690 -2.64 -33.95 5.59
CA GLN A 690 -1.78 -35.11 5.34
C GLN A 690 -0.42 -34.76 4.74
N VAL A 691 -0.25 -33.55 4.20
CA VAL A 691 1.02 -33.10 3.64
C VAL A 691 1.93 -32.62 4.78
N PRO A 692 3.08 -33.29 5.04
CA PRO A 692 3.95 -32.93 6.14
C PRO A 692 4.93 -31.80 5.80
N THR A 693 5.65 -31.33 6.82
CA THR A 693 6.92 -30.65 6.61
C THR A 693 7.98 -31.67 6.17
N PHE A 694 8.86 -31.29 5.26
CA PHE A 694 9.89 -32.15 4.70
C PHE A 694 11.29 -31.71 5.13
N SER A 695 12.22 -32.65 5.18
CA SER A 695 13.66 -32.37 5.28
C SER A 695 14.38 -32.87 4.05
N LEU A 696 15.37 -32.10 3.61
CA LEU A 696 16.31 -32.54 2.60
C LEU A 696 17.10 -33.77 3.05
N PRO A 697 17.42 -34.69 2.13
CA PRO A 697 18.46 -35.68 2.36
C PRO A 697 19.79 -34.98 2.69
N SER A 698 20.50 -35.48 3.70
CA SER A 698 21.79 -34.93 4.16
C SER A 698 22.83 -36.05 4.36
N GLU A 699 24.10 -35.67 4.54
CA GLU A 699 25.16 -36.63 4.88
C GLU A 699 24.85 -37.37 6.20
N ILE A 700 24.26 -36.66 7.17
CA ILE A 700 23.86 -37.24 8.46
C ILE A 700 22.76 -38.28 8.25
N SER A 701 21.72 -37.97 7.46
CA SER A 701 20.66 -38.94 7.18
C SER A 701 21.20 -40.17 6.44
N SER A 702 22.14 -39.97 5.51
CA SER A 702 22.81 -41.06 4.81
C SER A 702 23.67 -41.93 5.74
N TRP A 703 24.44 -41.32 6.64
CA TRP A 703 25.25 -42.04 7.64
C TRP A 703 24.38 -42.84 8.63
N LEU A 704 23.22 -42.31 9.00
CA LEU A 704 22.22 -43.01 9.83
C LEU A 704 21.44 -44.09 9.06
N GLY A 705 21.67 -44.22 7.75
CA GLY A 705 21.00 -45.21 6.89
C GLY A 705 19.58 -44.84 6.48
N TRP A 706 19.14 -43.60 6.70
CA TRP A 706 17.84 -43.09 6.28
C TRP A 706 17.82 -42.73 4.79
N GLN A 707 16.70 -43.02 4.14
CA GLN A 707 16.47 -42.80 2.72
C GLN A 707 15.28 -41.86 2.48
N GLU A 708 15.12 -41.41 1.24
CA GLU A 708 13.94 -40.64 0.84
C GLU A 708 12.66 -41.47 1.06
N GLY A 709 11.68 -40.87 1.73
CA GLY A 709 10.45 -41.51 2.19
C GLY A 709 10.45 -41.89 3.68
N ASP A 710 11.62 -41.95 4.33
CA ASP A 710 11.70 -42.20 5.76
C ASP A 710 11.26 -40.98 6.58
N TRP A 711 10.78 -41.23 7.80
CA TRP A 711 10.36 -40.21 8.75
C TRP A 711 11.38 -40.03 9.85
N TYR A 712 11.63 -38.78 10.25
CA TYR A 712 12.41 -38.47 11.44
C TYR A 712 11.79 -37.30 12.21
N SER A 713 12.18 -37.14 13.46
CA SER A 713 11.75 -36.03 14.32
C SER A 713 12.97 -35.28 14.84
N PRO A 714 13.02 -33.95 14.68
CA PRO A 714 14.01 -33.11 15.35
C PRO A 714 13.70 -32.87 16.84
N GLY A 715 12.60 -33.43 17.38
CA GLY A 715 12.12 -33.19 18.74
C GLY A 715 10.81 -32.39 18.79
N TYR A 716 10.34 -32.08 20.00
CA TYR A 716 9.19 -31.20 20.28
C TYR A 716 7.87 -31.58 19.57
N GLY A 717 7.73 -32.86 19.20
CA GLY A 717 6.54 -33.41 18.56
C GLY A 717 6.48 -33.25 17.04
N VAL A 718 7.42 -32.53 16.42
CA VAL A 718 7.44 -32.34 14.96
C VAL A 718 7.90 -33.63 14.27
N GLN A 719 7.19 -34.06 13.23
CA GLN A 719 7.59 -35.17 12.39
C GLN A 719 7.78 -34.69 10.96
N MET A 720 8.93 -35.00 10.38
CA MET A 720 9.32 -34.58 9.04
C MET A 720 9.59 -35.80 8.16
N MET A 721 9.13 -35.74 6.91
CA MET A 721 9.46 -36.75 5.91
C MET A 721 10.74 -36.34 5.17
N ILE A 722 11.68 -37.26 5.03
CA ILE A 722 12.89 -37.03 4.23
C ILE A 722 12.48 -37.09 2.76
N SER A 723 12.62 -35.96 2.05
CA SER A 723 12.36 -35.91 0.61
C SER A 723 13.19 -34.81 -0.02
N ARG A 724 13.65 -35.06 -1.24
CA ARG A 724 14.29 -34.03 -2.06
C ARG A 724 13.32 -32.86 -2.25
N TYR A 725 13.87 -31.68 -2.43
CA TYR A 725 13.03 -30.52 -2.72
C TYR A 725 12.27 -30.70 -4.04
N LEU A 726 10.97 -30.44 -4.01
CA LEU A 726 10.12 -30.39 -5.19
C LEU A 726 9.63 -28.95 -5.38
N PRO A 727 9.97 -28.29 -6.50
CA PRO A 727 9.33 -27.04 -6.91
C PRO A 727 7.82 -27.19 -7.04
N GLY A 728 7.08 -26.08 -6.94
CA GLY A 728 5.61 -26.08 -6.86
C GLY A 728 4.90 -26.95 -7.90
N GLU A 729 5.27 -26.84 -9.18
CA GLU A 729 4.68 -27.62 -10.28
C GLU A 729 5.03 -29.11 -10.23
N GLU A 730 6.25 -29.45 -9.77
CA GLU A 730 6.67 -30.85 -9.59
C GLU A 730 5.96 -31.48 -8.39
N PHE A 731 5.82 -30.72 -7.29
CA PHE A 731 5.02 -31.14 -6.15
C PHE A 731 3.55 -31.29 -6.54
N ALA A 732 2.98 -30.36 -7.29
CA ALA A 732 1.59 -30.42 -7.73
C ALA A 732 1.30 -31.67 -8.57
N ALA A 733 2.19 -32.03 -9.51
CA ALA A 733 2.07 -33.27 -10.27
C ALA A 733 2.18 -34.52 -9.38
N ALA A 734 3.09 -34.51 -8.40
CA ALA A 734 3.21 -35.58 -7.42
C ALA A 734 1.98 -35.67 -6.49
N TYR A 735 1.40 -34.53 -6.10
CA TYR A 735 0.23 -34.43 -5.23
C TYR A 735 -0.99 -35.12 -5.83
N VAL A 736 -1.28 -34.86 -7.11
CA VAL A 736 -2.39 -35.49 -7.85
C VAL A 736 -2.30 -37.02 -7.84
N THR A 737 -1.09 -37.57 -7.97
CA THR A 737 -0.87 -39.02 -8.11
C THR A 737 -0.67 -39.74 -6.78
N ARG A 738 -0.09 -39.09 -5.77
CA ARG A 738 0.32 -39.73 -4.51
C ARG A 738 -0.56 -39.36 -3.31
N TRP A 739 -1.10 -38.15 -3.24
CA TRP A 739 -1.83 -37.68 -2.06
C TRP A 739 -3.34 -37.56 -2.28
N MET A 740 -3.77 -37.13 -3.46
CA MET A 740 -5.21 -37.16 -3.81
C MET A 740 -5.72 -38.58 -4.09
N ASP A 741 -4.79 -39.54 -4.28
CA ASP A 741 -5.08 -40.93 -4.64
C ASP A 741 -6.05 -41.06 -5.83
N LEU A 742 -5.77 -40.31 -6.90
CA LEU A 742 -6.55 -40.33 -8.13
C LEU A 742 -5.82 -41.14 -9.21
N PRO A 743 -5.93 -42.48 -9.21
CA PRO A 743 -5.24 -43.33 -10.17
C PRO A 743 -5.76 -43.10 -11.59
N GLY A 744 -4.83 -43.01 -12.54
CA GLY A 744 -5.16 -42.86 -13.96
C GLY A 744 -5.39 -41.43 -14.44
N CYS A 745 -5.23 -40.41 -13.58
CA CYS A 745 -5.22 -39.03 -14.04
C CYS A 745 -4.02 -38.73 -14.93
N VAL A 746 -4.26 -37.94 -15.98
CA VAL A 746 -3.24 -37.50 -16.94
C VAL A 746 -3.02 -36.01 -16.73
N ILE A 747 -1.78 -35.63 -16.38
CA ILE A 747 -1.35 -34.24 -16.35
C ILE A 747 -1.36 -33.71 -17.78
N GLN A 748 -2.15 -32.67 -18.01
CA GLN A 748 -2.27 -31.99 -19.30
C GLN A 748 -1.23 -30.89 -19.42
N GLU A 749 -1.06 -30.11 -18.35
CA GLU A 749 -0.04 -29.07 -18.27
C GLU A 749 0.63 -29.05 -16.92
N LYS A 750 1.90 -28.68 -16.93
CA LYS A 750 2.73 -28.48 -15.76
C LYS A 750 3.54 -27.21 -15.97
N VAL A 751 3.23 -26.17 -15.21
CA VAL A 751 3.73 -24.82 -15.45
C VAL A 751 4.40 -24.30 -14.19
N PRO A 752 5.73 -24.12 -14.19
CA PRO A 752 6.40 -23.35 -13.15
C PRO A 752 5.99 -21.88 -13.27
N LEU A 753 5.63 -21.24 -12.16
CA LEU A 753 5.44 -19.79 -12.06
C LEU A 753 6.72 -19.09 -11.53
N THR A 754 7.84 -19.82 -11.53
CA THR A 754 9.05 -19.57 -10.73
C THR A 754 10.24 -18.95 -11.45
N GLN A 755 10.15 -18.54 -12.72
CA GLN A 755 11.33 -18.05 -13.42
C GLN A 755 11.76 -16.61 -13.03
N LEU A 756 11.67 -16.27 -11.74
CA LEU A 756 12.31 -15.11 -11.13
C LEU A 756 13.29 -15.42 -10.00
N GLU A 757 13.44 -16.68 -9.63
CA GLU A 757 13.72 -16.96 -8.23
C GLU A 757 15.19 -16.88 -7.83
N GLU A 758 16.17 -17.10 -8.70
CA GLU A 758 17.56 -17.05 -8.22
C GLU A 758 18.03 -15.59 -8.02
N THR A 759 17.67 -14.68 -8.93
CA THR A 759 18.00 -13.26 -8.79
C THR A 759 17.11 -12.61 -7.74
N LEU A 760 15.79 -12.85 -7.72
CA LEU A 760 14.93 -12.27 -6.69
C LEU A 760 15.22 -12.83 -5.31
N ASN A 761 15.43 -14.14 -5.14
CA ASN A 761 15.76 -14.69 -3.82
C ASN A 761 17.11 -14.16 -3.33
N GLN A 762 18.13 -14.05 -4.20
CA GLN A 762 19.40 -13.42 -3.83
C GLN A 762 19.23 -11.95 -3.41
N LEU A 763 18.42 -11.19 -4.14
CA LEU A 763 18.13 -9.79 -3.83
C LEU A 763 17.32 -9.63 -2.54
N LEU A 764 16.35 -10.51 -2.30
CA LEU A 764 15.59 -10.56 -1.05
C LEU A 764 16.49 -10.95 0.14
N ILE A 765 17.38 -11.94 -0.02
CA ILE A 765 18.38 -12.33 1.01
C ILE A 765 19.32 -11.16 1.34
N GLN A 766 19.88 -10.49 0.32
CA GLN A 766 20.81 -9.37 0.50
C GLN A 766 20.18 -8.18 1.24
N ASN A 767 18.85 -8.05 1.16
CA ASN A 767 18.11 -6.97 1.79
C ASN A 767 17.39 -7.39 3.09
N GLY A 768 17.70 -8.58 3.63
CA GLY A 768 17.14 -9.07 4.91
C GLY A 768 15.68 -9.52 4.82
N LEU A 769 15.17 -9.72 3.61
CA LEU A 769 13.77 -10.03 3.30
C LEU A 769 13.52 -11.49 3.08
N LEU A 770 14.55 -12.30 2.95
CA LEU A 770 14.54 -13.75 3.04
C LEU A 770 15.70 -14.13 3.95
N LEU A 771 15.56 -15.22 4.70
CA LEU A 771 16.71 -15.76 5.41
C LEU A 771 17.73 -16.25 4.37
N PRO A 772 19.04 -16.05 4.59
CA PRO A 772 20.06 -16.70 3.77
C PRO A 772 19.77 -18.21 3.66
N GLY A 773 19.63 -18.70 2.43
CA GLY A 773 19.26 -20.09 2.14
C GLY A 773 17.75 -20.36 2.05
N GLN A 774 16.88 -19.35 2.17
CA GLN A 774 15.45 -19.49 1.90
C GLN A 774 15.14 -19.35 0.40
N ARG A 775 14.35 -20.27 -0.13
CA ARG A 775 13.85 -20.32 -1.51
C ARG A 775 12.35 -20.62 -1.49
N GLN A 776 11.59 -20.05 -2.41
CA GLN A 776 10.15 -20.31 -2.55
C GLN A 776 9.89 -20.60 -4.01
N ASP A 777 9.10 -21.62 -4.33
CA ASP A 777 8.76 -22.03 -5.70
C ASP A 777 7.25 -22.25 -5.84
N MET A 778 6.59 -21.53 -6.75
CA MET A 778 5.17 -21.71 -7.06
C MET A 778 4.94 -22.26 -8.47
N GLY A 779 3.96 -23.14 -8.63
CA GLY A 779 3.59 -23.68 -9.93
C GLY A 779 2.20 -24.28 -9.92
N TYR A 780 1.65 -24.53 -11.11
CA TYR A 780 0.35 -25.18 -11.24
C TYR A 780 0.38 -26.35 -12.22
N VAL A 781 -0.61 -27.23 -12.06
CA VAL A 781 -0.90 -28.30 -13.01
C VAL A 781 -2.37 -28.27 -13.39
N THR A 782 -2.67 -28.59 -14.65
CA THR A 782 -4.00 -29.03 -15.07
C THR A 782 -3.96 -30.50 -15.39
N PHE A 783 -5.03 -31.21 -15.08
CA PHE A 783 -5.09 -32.65 -15.26
C PHE A 783 -6.50 -33.12 -15.55
N THR A 784 -6.61 -34.30 -16.15
CA THR A 784 -7.90 -34.96 -16.40
C THR A 784 -7.90 -36.32 -15.76
N CYS A 785 -8.92 -36.62 -14.98
CA CYS A 785 -9.08 -37.89 -14.28
C CYS A 785 -10.19 -38.73 -14.91
N PRO A 786 -9.99 -40.06 -15.06
CA PRO A 786 -11.07 -40.96 -15.42
C PRO A 786 -12.11 -40.98 -14.30
N SER A 787 -13.39 -40.91 -14.66
CA SER A 787 -14.52 -41.01 -13.72
C SER A 787 -15.69 -41.76 -14.38
N GLU A 788 -16.56 -42.38 -13.57
CA GLU A 788 -17.70 -43.19 -14.03
C GLU A 788 -18.80 -42.29 -14.64
N GLY A 789 -18.61 -41.86 -15.90
CA GLY A 789 -19.62 -41.15 -16.68
C GLY A 789 -19.03 -40.12 -17.65
N GLN A 790 -18.20 -39.21 -17.16
CA GLN A 790 -17.44 -38.21 -17.93
C GLN A 790 -16.10 -37.94 -17.23
N PRO A 791 -15.01 -37.67 -17.97
CA PRO A 791 -13.72 -37.33 -17.36
C PRO A 791 -13.87 -36.04 -16.55
N VAL A 792 -13.23 -35.99 -15.38
CA VAL A 792 -13.20 -34.81 -14.50
C VAL A 792 -11.95 -33.99 -14.81
N THR A 793 -12.09 -32.68 -14.91
CA THR A 793 -10.97 -31.75 -15.07
C THR A 793 -10.55 -31.22 -13.72
N GLY A 794 -9.25 -31.27 -13.46
CA GLY A 794 -8.63 -30.78 -12.25
C GLY A 794 -7.65 -29.64 -12.52
N PHE A 795 -7.57 -28.74 -11.55
CA PHE A 795 -6.58 -27.68 -11.47
C PHE A 795 -5.98 -27.69 -10.06
N LEU A 796 -4.68 -27.52 -9.95
CA LEU A 796 -3.98 -27.46 -8.67
C LEU A 796 -2.85 -26.43 -8.74
N LEU A 797 -2.88 -25.47 -7.83
CA LEU A 797 -1.84 -24.48 -7.59
C LEU A 797 -1.11 -24.83 -6.29
N VAL A 798 0.22 -24.88 -6.36
CA VAL A 798 1.07 -25.23 -5.22
C VAL A 798 2.23 -24.27 -5.11
N GLN A 799 2.53 -23.88 -3.87
CA GLN A 799 3.73 -23.17 -3.50
C GLN A 799 4.52 -23.98 -2.48
N THR A 800 5.80 -24.23 -2.77
CA THR A 800 6.75 -24.83 -1.83
C THR A 800 7.74 -23.77 -1.34
N THR A 801 8.25 -23.96 -0.13
CA THR A 801 9.22 -23.07 0.49
C THR A 801 10.31 -23.92 1.13
N LEU A 802 11.55 -23.74 0.67
CA LEU A 802 12.77 -24.33 1.19
C LEU A 802 13.50 -23.32 2.10
N LEU A 803 14.08 -23.81 3.18
CA LEU A 803 15.04 -23.13 4.03
C LEU A 803 16.24 -24.04 4.22
N GLU A 804 17.37 -23.67 3.63
CA GLU A 804 18.63 -24.41 3.73
C GLU A 804 19.62 -23.68 4.63
N MET A 805 20.19 -24.38 5.61
CA MET A 805 21.20 -23.86 6.52
C MET A 805 22.25 -24.95 6.82
N TYR A 806 23.53 -24.58 6.69
CA TYR A 806 24.67 -25.43 7.08
C TYR A 806 24.66 -26.85 6.49
N GLY A 807 24.27 -27.01 5.21
CA GLY A 807 24.25 -28.31 4.52
C GLY A 807 23.07 -29.22 4.90
N THR A 808 22.08 -28.69 5.61
CA THR A 808 20.78 -29.31 5.88
C THR A 808 19.68 -28.36 5.44
N GLY A 809 18.47 -28.85 5.16
CA GLY A 809 17.37 -27.97 4.81
C GLY A 809 16.02 -28.57 5.11
N ILE A 810 15.05 -27.70 5.41
CA ILE A 810 13.65 -28.05 5.59
C ILE A 810 12.85 -27.39 4.48
N TRP A 811 11.82 -28.07 3.98
CA TRP A 811 10.91 -27.47 3.03
C TRP A 811 9.46 -27.87 3.31
N GLN A 812 8.52 -27.02 2.92
CA GLN A 812 7.10 -27.22 3.21
C GLN A 812 6.23 -26.68 2.09
N VAL A 813 4.99 -27.17 2.00
CA VAL A 813 3.96 -26.63 1.12
C VAL A 813 3.25 -25.50 1.86
N THR A 814 3.37 -24.28 1.36
CA THR A 814 2.81 -23.07 1.99
C THR A 814 1.51 -22.61 1.33
N VAL A 815 1.28 -22.99 0.07
CA VAL A 815 -0.01 -22.85 -0.63
C VAL A 815 -0.33 -24.17 -1.31
N LEU A 816 -1.56 -24.64 -1.13
CA LEU A 816 -2.13 -25.77 -1.84
C LEU A 816 -3.60 -25.45 -2.05
N THR A 817 -4.01 -25.15 -3.28
CA THR A 817 -5.42 -24.89 -3.59
C THR A 817 -5.75 -25.45 -4.96
N GLY A 818 -6.95 -25.99 -5.10
CA GLY A 818 -7.34 -26.62 -6.34
C GLY A 818 -8.82 -26.94 -6.41
N PHE A 819 -9.23 -27.43 -7.58
CA PHE A 819 -10.57 -27.94 -7.78
C PHE A 819 -10.57 -29.19 -8.66
N LEU A 820 -11.64 -29.97 -8.53
CA LEU A 820 -12.07 -31.01 -9.45
C LEU A 820 -13.48 -30.66 -9.91
N ALA A 821 -13.71 -30.62 -11.23
CA ALA A 821 -15.00 -30.28 -11.79
C ALA A 821 -15.30 -31.08 -13.06
N SER A 822 -16.58 -31.29 -13.36
CA SER A 822 -16.97 -31.72 -14.71
C SER A 822 -16.51 -30.68 -15.75
N PRO A 823 -16.16 -31.06 -16.99
CA PRO A 823 -15.59 -30.15 -17.97
C PRO A 823 -16.46 -28.92 -18.25
N GLU A 824 -17.78 -29.08 -18.16
CA GLU A 824 -18.76 -28.02 -18.38
C GLU A 824 -18.86 -27.04 -17.20
N ARG A 825 -18.38 -27.41 -16.01
CA ARG A 825 -18.46 -26.61 -14.77
C ARG A 825 -17.11 -26.10 -14.26
N VAL A 826 -16.05 -26.22 -15.07
CA VAL A 826 -14.71 -25.69 -14.76
C VAL A 826 -14.75 -24.18 -14.45
N GLY A 827 -15.55 -23.41 -15.18
CA GLY A 827 -15.69 -21.96 -14.96
C GLY A 827 -16.34 -21.59 -13.62
N GLU A 828 -17.25 -22.43 -13.13
CA GLU A 828 -17.87 -22.23 -11.81
C GLU A 828 -16.91 -22.63 -10.68
N ALA A 829 -16.21 -23.77 -10.85
CA ALA A 829 -15.24 -24.25 -9.87
C ALA A 829 -14.05 -23.29 -9.70
N SER A 830 -13.58 -22.69 -10.79
CA SER A 830 -12.52 -21.67 -10.74
C SER A 830 -12.98 -20.39 -10.04
N ALA A 831 -14.22 -19.94 -10.28
CA ALA A 831 -14.79 -18.79 -9.59
C ALA A 831 -14.92 -19.02 -8.07
N VAL A 832 -15.38 -20.21 -7.65
CA VAL A 832 -15.44 -20.58 -6.23
C VAL A 832 -14.04 -20.65 -5.60
N MET A 833 -13.06 -21.27 -6.27
CA MET A 833 -11.67 -21.31 -5.79
C MET A 833 -11.06 -19.92 -5.64
N ALA A 834 -11.32 -19.02 -6.60
CA ALA A 834 -10.87 -17.64 -6.54
C ALA A 834 -11.51 -16.88 -5.36
N HIS A 835 -12.83 -17.05 -5.15
CA HIS A 835 -13.54 -16.43 -4.03
C HIS A 835 -12.98 -16.90 -2.68
N LEU A 836 -12.82 -18.21 -2.49
CA LEU A 836 -12.23 -18.81 -1.28
C LEU A 836 -10.84 -18.25 -0.99
N THR A 837 -10.01 -18.15 -2.02
CA THR A 837 -8.64 -17.62 -1.88
C THR A 837 -8.67 -16.14 -1.51
N SER A 838 -9.57 -15.35 -2.10
CA SER A 838 -9.66 -13.90 -1.86
C SER A 838 -10.27 -13.52 -0.51
N THR A 839 -11.13 -14.37 0.06
CA THR A 839 -11.85 -14.12 1.32
C THR A 839 -11.20 -14.79 2.52
N TRP A 840 -10.13 -15.57 2.32
CA TRP A 840 -9.38 -16.18 3.42
C TRP A 840 -8.76 -15.09 4.31
N ARG A 841 -9.09 -15.10 5.61
CA ARG A 841 -8.57 -14.17 6.60
C ARG A 841 -8.11 -14.94 7.83
N THR A 842 -6.84 -14.85 8.16
CA THR A 842 -6.30 -15.39 9.41
C THR A 842 -6.66 -14.47 10.57
N ASP A 843 -7.10 -15.03 11.71
CA ASP A 843 -7.39 -14.23 12.90
C ASP A 843 -6.08 -13.64 13.47
N PRO A 844 -5.95 -12.31 13.59
CA PRO A 844 -4.71 -11.68 14.06
C PRO A 844 -4.33 -12.03 15.50
N ARG A 845 -5.30 -12.32 16.37
CA ARG A 845 -5.04 -12.68 17.76
C ARG A 845 -4.53 -14.11 17.85
N TRP A 846 -5.14 -15.03 17.10
CA TRP A 846 -4.64 -16.39 16.96
C TRP A 846 -3.22 -16.39 16.39
N TYR A 847 -2.96 -15.62 15.32
CA TYR A 847 -1.64 -15.51 14.72
C TYR A 847 -0.58 -15.00 15.71
N ALA A 848 -0.89 -13.94 16.46
CA ALA A 848 0.02 -13.42 17.49
C ALA A 848 0.30 -14.47 18.60
N ALA A 849 -0.72 -15.21 19.04
CA ALA A 849 -0.57 -16.30 20.01
C ALA A 849 0.29 -17.46 19.46
N GLN A 850 0.13 -17.79 18.17
CA GLN A 850 0.95 -18.81 17.51
C GLN A 850 2.42 -18.36 17.40
N GLN A 851 2.69 -17.08 17.13
CA GLN A 851 4.06 -16.53 17.12
C GLN A 851 4.73 -16.62 18.50
N GLN A 852 3.99 -16.33 19.57
CA GLN A 852 4.48 -16.51 20.94
C GLN A 852 4.80 -17.98 21.24
N THR A 853 3.96 -18.91 20.76
CA THR A 853 4.20 -20.36 20.89
C THR A 853 5.47 -20.77 20.15
N THR A 854 5.67 -20.29 18.91
CA THR A 854 6.88 -20.54 18.13
C THR A 854 8.13 -20.01 18.82
N ALA A 855 8.09 -18.79 19.37
CA ALA A 855 9.20 -18.21 20.13
C ALA A 855 9.53 -19.04 21.38
N ALA A 856 8.52 -19.45 22.15
CA ALA A 856 8.71 -20.27 23.34
C ALA A 856 9.32 -21.65 23.01
N VAL A 857 8.87 -22.30 21.93
CA VAL A 857 9.47 -23.57 21.46
C VAL A 857 10.92 -23.35 21.02
N SER A 858 11.21 -22.25 20.32
CA SER A 858 12.58 -21.88 19.93
C SER A 858 13.49 -21.70 21.14
N ASP A 859 13.04 -20.99 22.18
CA ASP A 859 13.82 -20.79 23.41
C ASP A 859 14.12 -22.12 24.12
N ILE A 860 13.14 -23.03 24.17
CA ILE A 860 13.34 -24.37 24.73
C ILE A 860 14.38 -25.14 23.90
N VAL A 861 14.29 -25.09 22.57
CA VAL A 861 15.25 -25.76 21.67
C VAL A 861 16.65 -25.23 21.89
N THR A 862 16.83 -23.91 21.87
CA THR A 862 18.13 -23.25 22.06
C THR A 862 18.73 -23.58 23.42
N THR A 863 17.94 -23.49 24.49
CA THR A 863 18.41 -23.80 25.85
C THR A 863 18.84 -25.27 25.96
N THR A 864 18.01 -26.19 25.46
CA THR A 864 18.32 -27.63 25.48
C THR A 864 19.59 -27.94 24.68
N SER A 865 19.77 -27.33 23.51
CA SER A 865 20.99 -27.50 22.71
C SER A 865 22.24 -26.94 23.41
N GLN A 866 22.14 -25.81 24.10
CA GLN A 866 23.25 -25.24 24.89
C GLN A 866 23.64 -26.15 26.06
N GLU A 867 22.65 -26.71 26.76
CA GLU A 867 22.90 -27.67 27.85
C GLU A 867 23.56 -28.96 27.34
N ILE A 868 23.08 -29.52 26.22
CA ILE A 868 23.72 -30.70 25.60
C ILE A 868 25.16 -30.38 25.21
N ALA A 869 25.41 -29.22 24.58
CA ALA A 869 26.76 -28.81 24.20
C ALA A 869 27.67 -28.63 25.43
N ALA A 870 27.15 -28.06 26.52
CA ALA A 870 27.89 -27.91 27.77
C ALA A 870 28.25 -29.28 28.38
N ILE A 871 27.31 -30.24 28.38
CA ILE A 871 27.57 -31.61 28.85
C ILE A 871 28.62 -32.30 27.98
N VAL A 872 28.51 -32.20 26.64
CA VAL A 872 29.48 -32.81 25.72
C VAL A 872 30.87 -32.22 25.92
N ASN A 873 30.99 -30.89 26.04
CA ASN A 873 32.27 -30.22 26.31
C ASN A 873 32.84 -30.65 27.66
N GLN A 874 32.01 -30.74 28.70
CA GLN A 874 32.44 -31.21 30.02
C GLN A 874 32.97 -32.65 29.96
N VAL A 875 32.30 -33.55 29.24
CA VAL A 875 32.76 -34.94 29.07
C VAL A 875 34.08 -34.98 28.29
N TYR A 876 34.22 -34.16 27.24
CA TYR A 876 35.44 -34.06 26.46
C TYR A 876 36.62 -33.51 27.31
N GLU A 877 36.40 -32.43 28.06
CA GLU A 877 37.38 -31.85 28.99
C GLU A 877 37.79 -32.86 30.07
N GLN A 878 36.83 -33.59 30.65
CA GLN A 878 37.13 -34.64 31.62
C GLN A 878 37.98 -35.76 31.01
N ALA A 879 37.65 -36.21 29.79
CA ALA A 879 38.43 -37.21 29.09
C ALA A 879 39.85 -36.71 28.79
N GLN A 880 40.00 -35.44 28.39
CA GLN A 880 41.29 -34.83 28.12
C GLN A 880 42.13 -34.67 29.41
N GLN A 881 41.53 -34.23 30.52
CA GLN A 881 42.20 -34.19 31.83
C GLN A 881 42.65 -35.57 32.32
N VAL A 882 41.92 -36.63 31.97
CA VAL A 882 42.36 -38.01 32.26
C VAL A 882 43.55 -38.38 31.37
N GLN A 883 43.53 -38.05 30.08
CA GLN A 883 44.65 -38.30 29.16
C GLN A 883 45.91 -37.50 29.55
N ASP A 884 45.77 -36.23 29.92
CA ASP A 884 46.89 -35.38 30.35
C ASP A 884 47.51 -35.92 31.64
N ARG A 885 46.69 -36.33 32.62
CA ARG A 885 47.19 -37.02 33.83
C ARG A 885 47.93 -38.30 33.49
N LEU A 886 47.38 -39.14 32.61
CA LEU A 886 48.05 -40.36 32.17
C LEU A 886 49.37 -40.08 31.44
N ALA A 887 49.44 -39.00 30.64
CA ALA A 887 50.65 -38.59 29.96
C ALA A 887 51.71 -38.04 30.92
N GLU A 888 51.32 -37.26 31.94
CA GLU A 888 52.19 -36.80 33.01
C GLU A 888 52.71 -37.97 33.86
N ASP A 889 51.83 -38.90 34.25
CA ASP A 889 52.19 -40.14 34.96
C ASP A 889 53.17 -40.97 34.14
N TYR A 890 52.92 -41.12 32.84
CA TYR A 890 53.81 -41.83 31.93
C TYR A 890 55.16 -41.12 31.76
N ALA A 891 55.18 -39.78 31.67
CA ALA A 891 56.40 -38.98 31.59
C ALA A 891 57.20 -39.01 32.91
N ARG A 892 56.53 -39.09 34.06
CA ARG A 892 57.15 -39.31 35.38
C ARG A 892 57.74 -40.71 35.48
N ALA A 893 56.99 -41.74 35.08
CA ALA A 893 57.46 -43.12 35.04
C ALA A 893 58.68 -43.30 34.10
N LEU A 894 58.68 -42.67 32.92
CA LEU A 894 59.83 -42.65 32.00
C LEU A 894 61.07 -41.98 32.59
N ARG A 895 60.89 -40.89 33.36
CA ARG A 895 61.97 -40.21 34.09
C ARG A 895 62.38 -40.94 35.38
N GLY A 896 61.62 -41.95 35.80
CA GLY A 896 61.83 -42.69 37.04
C GLY A 896 61.68 -41.81 38.28
N VAL A 897 60.73 -40.86 38.27
CA VAL A 897 60.48 -39.93 39.37
C VAL A 897 59.04 -40.02 39.87
N GLU A 898 58.82 -39.69 41.13
CA GLU A 898 57.52 -39.62 41.80
C GLU A 898 57.45 -38.40 42.71
N ASP A 899 56.24 -37.98 43.07
CA ASP A 899 56.04 -36.81 43.91
C ASP A 899 55.70 -37.22 45.35
N VAL A 900 56.40 -36.62 46.30
CA VAL A 900 56.23 -36.85 47.74
C VAL A 900 55.95 -35.52 48.44
N GLN A 901 54.99 -35.51 49.36
CA GLN A 901 54.56 -34.32 50.09
C GLN A 901 55.08 -34.34 51.53
N ASP A 902 55.63 -33.22 51.99
CA ASP A 902 55.90 -33.02 53.42
C ASP A 902 54.57 -32.81 54.15
N PRO A 903 54.15 -33.71 55.06
CA PRO A 903 52.86 -33.61 55.75
C PRO A 903 52.75 -32.38 56.67
N ARG A 904 53.86 -31.72 57.03
CA ARG A 904 53.86 -30.54 57.91
C ARG A 904 53.62 -29.24 57.15
N THR A 905 54.25 -29.10 55.98
CA THR A 905 54.23 -27.85 55.20
C THR A 905 53.25 -27.93 54.03
N GLY A 906 52.91 -29.14 53.58
CA GLY A 906 52.12 -29.38 52.38
C GLY A 906 52.91 -29.20 51.08
N GLU A 907 54.20 -28.87 51.14
CA GLU A 907 55.04 -28.74 49.95
C GLU A 907 55.31 -30.09 49.28
N VAL A 908 55.27 -30.10 47.94
CA VAL A 908 55.45 -31.28 47.10
C VAL A 908 56.84 -31.29 46.48
N TYR A 909 57.54 -32.40 46.59
CA TYR A 909 58.90 -32.62 46.12
C TYR A 909 58.94 -33.77 45.13
N GLN A 910 59.59 -33.59 43.98
CA GLN A 910 59.81 -34.66 43.01
C GLN A 910 61.11 -35.40 43.33
N VAL A 911 61.01 -36.70 43.59
CA VAL A 911 62.12 -37.59 43.99
C VAL A 911 62.26 -38.75 43.00
N GLN A 912 63.43 -39.39 42.92
CA GLN A 912 63.57 -40.59 42.09
C GLN A 912 62.82 -41.76 42.72
N SER A 913 62.05 -42.53 41.93
CA SER A 913 61.23 -43.68 42.32
C SER A 913 62.05 -44.94 42.65
N SER A 914 63.10 -44.80 43.45
CA SER A 914 64.05 -45.87 43.80
C SER A 914 63.84 -46.46 45.19
N SER A 915 62.91 -45.91 45.98
CA SER A 915 62.70 -46.27 47.39
C SER A 915 61.23 -46.48 47.73
N ASN A 916 60.95 -47.30 48.74
CA ASN A 916 59.58 -47.60 49.18
C ASN A 916 59.00 -46.53 50.12
N TYR A 917 59.85 -45.87 50.90
CA TYR A 917 59.49 -44.82 51.86
C TYR A 917 60.46 -43.65 51.74
N TYR A 918 59.93 -42.42 51.78
CA TYR A 918 60.70 -41.18 51.72
C TYR A 918 60.53 -40.41 53.02
N TRP A 919 61.62 -39.78 53.45
CA TRP A 919 61.66 -39.05 54.70
C TRP A 919 62.32 -37.69 54.52
N ILE A 920 61.81 -36.66 55.20
CA ILE A 920 62.35 -35.30 55.17
C ILE A 920 62.75 -34.83 56.57
N ASP A 921 63.91 -34.17 56.68
CA ASP A 921 64.35 -33.53 57.94
C ASP A 921 63.89 -32.06 58.03
N PRO A 922 64.04 -31.39 59.20
CA PRO A 922 63.74 -29.96 59.33
C PRO A 922 64.63 -29.02 58.49
N GLN A 923 65.68 -29.53 57.85
CA GLN A 923 66.57 -28.78 56.96
C GLN A 923 66.20 -28.95 55.48
N GLY A 924 65.21 -29.78 55.15
CA GLY A 924 64.74 -30.04 53.79
C GLY A 924 65.49 -31.14 53.03
N ASN A 925 66.33 -31.94 53.70
CA ASN A 925 67.01 -33.08 53.05
C ASN A 925 66.05 -34.28 52.96
N ILE A 926 65.98 -34.90 51.78
CA ILE A 926 65.10 -36.06 51.52
C ILE A 926 65.91 -37.35 51.38
N VAL A 927 65.51 -38.40 52.11
CA VAL A 927 66.15 -39.71 52.10
C VAL A 927 65.12 -40.81 51.79
N GLY A 928 65.47 -41.70 50.86
CA GLY A 928 64.65 -42.88 50.51
C GLY A 928 65.13 -44.17 51.19
N THR A 929 64.20 -45.03 51.61
CA THR A 929 64.45 -46.35 52.21
C THR A 929 63.54 -47.43 51.64
N ASN A 930 64.01 -48.69 51.59
CA ASN A 930 63.25 -49.82 51.01
C ASN A 930 62.46 -50.64 52.04
N ALA A 931 62.73 -50.47 53.33
CA ALA A 931 61.97 -51.07 54.42
C ALA A 931 61.42 -49.95 55.31
N TYR A 932 60.31 -50.21 56.01
CA TYR A 932 59.67 -49.22 56.87
C TYR A 932 60.52 -48.98 58.13
N PHE A 933 61.53 -48.13 58.02
CA PHE A 933 62.34 -47.68 59.15
C PHE A 933 62.73 -46.22 58.96
N ASN A 934 62.55 -45.44 60.02
CA ASN A 934 62.99 -44.05 60.05
C ASN A 934 64.54 -44.02 60.10
N PRO A 935 65.24 -43.38 59.14
CA PRO A 935 66.70 -43.43 59.01
C PRO A 935 67.45 -42.94 60.25
N ASP A 936 66.83 -42.08 61.07
CA ASP A 936 67.44 -41.50 62.28
C ASP A 936 66.45 -41.42 63.47
N GLY A 937 65.33 -42.16 63.39
CA GLY A 937 64.36 -42.39 64.47
C GLY A 937 63.52 -41.19 64.97
N LEU A 938 64.05 -39.96 64.93
CA LEU A 938 63.45 -38.77 65.53
C LEU A 938 63.59 -37.49 64.70
N ARG A 939 64.48 -37.46 63.70
CA ARG A 939 64.80 -36.25 62.93
C ARG A 939 64.14 -36.18 61.56
N PHE A 940 63.55 -37.27 61.12
CA PHE A 940 62.99 -37.40 59.79
C PHE A 940 61.50 -37.71 59.92
N GLU A 941 60.68 -37.01 59.16
CA GLU A 941 59.26 -37.28 59.06
C GLU A 941 58.93 -37.96 57.74
N GLU A 942 58.02 -38.93 57.78
CA GLU A 942 57.63 -39.69 56.60
C GLU A 942 56.87 -38.76 55.64
N MET A 943 57.32 -38.73 54.40
CA MET A 943 56.65 -37.98 53.34
C MET A 943 55.49 -38.81 52.77
N LEU A 944 54.39 -38.14 52.47
CA LEU A 944 53.22 -38.76 51.84
C LEU A 944 53.48 -38.90 50.34
N ARG A 945 53.51 -40.12 49.82
CA ARG A 945 53.56 -40.34 48.37
C ARG A 945 52.24 -39.88 47.76
N LEU A 946 52.32 -38.97 46.80
CA LEU A 946 51.16 -38.52 46.06
C LEU A 946 50.91 -39.48 44.89
N PRO A 947 49.64 -39.82 44.62
CA PRO A 947 49.27 -40.71 43.53
C PRO A 947 49.62 -40.16 42.15
#